data_AF-A0A6P1DXD2-F1
#
_entry.id   AF-A0A6P1DXD2-F1
#
_cell.length_a   1.000
_cell.length_b   1.000
_cell.length_c   1.000
_cell.angle_alpha   90.00
_cell.angle_beta   90.00
_cell.angle_gamma   90.00
#
_symmetry.space_group_name_H-M   'P 1'
#
loop_
_entity.id
_entity.type
_entity.pdbx_description
1 polymer ?
#
loop_
_entity_poly.entity_id
_entity_poly.type
_entity_poly.pdbx_seq_one_letter_code
_entity_poly.pdbx_strand_id
1 'polypeptide(L)'
;MDALLAAATAANLGSSQAIEVIKGLSDPGAFQAYVGYRAQGSSTVVYNSEPVSFQISDLVFSTLSVPMTPNEKRQIRASSSVFVEGQEHDIAYHDIVRTNQVLPKLDGAAGETEIFGLLKDKDGDPLRLEDGSPWVCTNGSGPDHTSILQYGSSLFAVTQLECSLGGAYITKLEQGGDGNLTAVSTRAADFSDVYGTYVNCAGMTTPWGTHLGSEEYEPPMALFDADAADQAWFNDPSWHDAHMQAIADFNKIENSADNAAYFGYMFGWIPEVRITSDNGDHEVAKHFAMGRFAHELAYVMPDRRTVYLSDDGTNVGLFMFIADEAEDLSAGTLYAARWVQTSGAGAGSANIEWINLGHATNEEVRAAIESWTTFADMFDKIDPLDADAGTCPDGYLSTNTYDEGLLCTRLKSGMEQVASRLETRLYAAHMGATTEFRKEEGLTYNPDDNVLYVAMSELRKGMEDGSSNDVGGPNHIRLDEGNPCGAVYGMNLHGGAVDTAGRSINSSYVAYDMHGVVVGTPKDYSGTELSANTCDVDGIASPDNLTYLPKYRSLVIGEDTSAHQNDYVWSYDLNTRMLTRIATTPYGAETTSPFWHANIGGYGYLTLVTQHPYGESDEDQAQSPDDKESHVGYIGPFPALD
;
A
#
# COMPACT_ATOMS: atom_id res chain seq x y z
N MET A 1 -18.19 -27.83 11.73
CA MET A 1 -17.40 -27.13 10.71
C MET A 1 -15.95 -27.61 10.70
N ASP A 2 -15.38 -28.05 11.83
CA ASP A 2 -14.04 -28.67 11.87
C ASP A 2 -13.88 -30.02 11.13
N ALA A 3 -14.96 -30.63 10.64
CA ALA A 3 -14.89 -31.82 9.78
C ALA A 3 -14.56 -31.49 8.31
N LEU A 4 -14.73 -30.24 7.87
CA LEU A 4 -14.35 -29.81 6.51
C LEU A 4 -12.85 -29.51 6.40
N LEU A 5 -12.21 -28.96 7.44
CA LEU A 5 -10.78 -28.65 7.41
C LEU A 5 -9.89 -29.91 7.46
N ALA A 6 -10.33 -30.98 8.13
CA ALA A 6 -9.62 -32.27 8.11
C ALA A 6 -9.66 -32.98 6.74
N ALA A 7 -10.64 -32.66 5.89
CA ALA A 7 -10.70 -33.16 4.51
C ALA A 7 -9.71 -32.40 3.59
N ALA A 8 -9.45 -31.12 3.85
CA ALA A 8 -8.55 -30.29 3.05
C ALA A 8 -7.07 -30.65 3.28
N THR A 9 -6.67 -31.01 4.50
CA THR A 9 -5.28 -31.43 4.78
C THR A 9 -4.93 -32.82 4.19
N ALA A 10 -5.94 -33.65 3.84
CA ALA A 10 -5.72 -34.95 3.19
C ALA A 10 -5.54 -34.86 1.66
N ALA A 11 -5.91 -33.73 1.03
CA ALA A 11 -5.75 -33.53 -0.41
C ALA A 11 -4.25 -33.45 -0.84
N ASN A 12 -3.34 -33.15 0.09
CA ASN A 12 -1.89 -33.18 -0.13
C ASN A 12 -1.24 -34.57 0.11
N LEU A 13 -2.03 -35.62 0.40
CA LEU A 13 -1.54 -37.00 0.57
C LEU A 13 -2.38 -38.01 -0.23
N GLY A 14 -2.67 -37.73 -1.50
CA GLY A 14 -2.90 -38.73 -2.57
C GLY A 14 -3.73 -40.00 -2.27
N SER A 15 -4.71 -39.99 -1.36
CA SER A 15 -5.53 -41.17 -1.09
C SER A 15 -6.92 -40.86 -0.53
N SER A 16 -7.91 -41.58 -1.06
CA SER A 16 -9.35 -41.42 -0.85
C SER A 16 -9.86 -42.14 0.40
N GLN A 17 -9.62 -41.60 1.61
CA GLN A 17 -10.11 -42.19 2.87
C GLN A 17 -10.94 -41.22 3.71
N ALA A 18 -11.98 -41.73 4.37
CA ALA A 18 -12.87 -40.96 5.25
C ALA A 18 -12.35 -40.95 6.71
N ILE A 19 -12.36 -39.77 7.33
CA ILE A 19 -11.84 -39.48 8.68
C ILE A 19 -13.02 -39.27 9.66
N GLU A 20 -12.90 -39.76 10.89
CA GLU A 20 -13.91 -39.57 11.96
C GLU A 20 -13.24 -38.94 13.20
N VAL A 21 -13.83 -37.87 13.76
CA VAL A 21 -13.30 -37.08 14.90
C VAL A 21 -14.22 -37.22 16.10
N ILE A 22 -13.68 -37.56 17.28
CA ILE A 22 -14.41 -37.65 18.54
C ILE A 22 -13.89 -36.58 19.53
N LYS A 23 -14.81 -35.75 20.04
CA LYS A 23 -14.50 -34.65 20.99
C LYS A 23 -14.43 -35.17 22.43
N GLY A 24 -13.27 -35.02 23.07
CA GLY A 24 -13.11 -35.15 24.52
C GLY A 24 -13.00 -33.77 25.15
N LEU A 25 -13.99 -33.34 25.92
CA LEU A 25 -13.93 -32.08 26.67
C LEU A 25 -13.15 -32.32 27.96
N SER A 26 -11.95 -31.76 28.07
CA SER A 26 -11.25 -31.64 29.35
C SER A 26 -10.57 -30.27 29.44
N ASP A 27 -11.05 -29.47 30.38
CA ASP A 27 -10.69 -28.09 30.75
C ASP A 27 -11.09 -26.94 29.79
N PRO A 28 -11.45 -25.75 30.33
CA PRO A 28 -11.67 -24.56 29.53
C PRO A 28 -10.30 -24.01 29.08
N GLY A 29 -10.02 -24.08 27.77
CA GLY A 29 -8.82 -23.50 27.15
C GLY A 29 -7.95 -24.48 26.35
N ALA A 30 -8.28 -25.78 26.32
CA ALA A 30 -7.61 -26.75 25.46
C ALA A 30 -8.63 -27.76 24.90
N PHE A 31 -8.67 -27.93 23.58
CA PHE A 31 -9.41 -29.02 22.97
C PHE A 31 -8.47 -30.16 22.62
N GLN A 32 -8.85 -31.38 22.99
CA GLN A 32 -8.17 -32.60 22.57
C GLN A 32 -9.03 -33.33 21.52
N ALA A 33 -8.46 -33.51 20.33
CA ALA A 33 -9.07 -34.29 19.26
C ALA A 33 -8.30 -35.59 19.03
N TYR A 34 -9.03 -36.69 18.86
CA TYR A 34 -8.48 -37.98 18.43
C TYR A 34 -8.79 -38.17 16.94
N VAL A 35 -7.74 -38.33 16.13
CA VAL A 35 -7.87 -38.61 14.69
C VAL A 35 -7.93 -40.13 14.49
N GLY A 36 -9.01 -40.60 13.87
CA GLY A 36 -9.18 -42.00 13.48
C GLY A 36 -9.06 -42.19 11.98
N TYR A 37 -8.40 -43.27 11.55
CA TYR A 37 -8.34 -43.68 10.14
C TYR A 37 -9.00 -45.04 9.92
N ARG A 38 -9.61 -45.21 8.73
CA ARG A 38 -10.25 -46.47 8.31
C ARG A 38 -9.61 -47.00 7.04
N ALA A 39 -8.91 -48.13 7.15
CA ALA A 39 -8.36 -48.84 6.00
C ALA A 39 -9.47 -49.39 5.09
N GLN A 40 -9.25 -49.36 3.77
CA GLN A 40 -10.23 -49.77 2.76
C GLN A 40 -10.64 -51.25 2.97
N GLY A 41 -11.94 -51.51 3.14
CA GLY A 41 -12.50 -52.85 3.38
C GLY A 41 -12.61 -53.27 4.86
N SER A 42 -12.19 -52.42 5.80
CA SER A 42 -12.35 -52.67 7.25
C SER A 42 -13.58 -51.96 7.83
N SER A 43 -14.30 -52.64 8.72
CA SER A 43 -15.37 -52.03 9.54
C SER A 43 -14.84 -51.33 10.81
N THR A 44 -13.56 -51.51 11.14
CA THR A 44 -12.95 -51.04 12.40
C THR A 44 -12.11 -49.78 12.17
N VAL A 45 -12.32 -48.75 13.01
CA VAL A 45 -11.56 -47.49 13.01
C VAL A 45 -10.40 -47.61 14.01
N VAL A 46 -9.20 -47.17 13.62
CA VAL A 46 -8.03 -47.13 14.49
C VAL A 46 -7.76 -45.67 14.86
N TYR A 47 -7.72 -45.37 16.16
CA TYR A 47 -7.46 -44.03 16.69
C TYR A 47 -5.99 -43.89 17.10
N ASN A 48 -5.41 -42.69 16.91
CA ASN A 48 -4.12 -42.37 17.50
C ASN A 48 -4.21 -42.39 19.03
N SER A 49 -3.14 -42.87 19.68
CA SER A 49 -3.10 -43.05 21.15
C SER A 49 -2.83 -41.76 21.92
N GLU A 50 -2.40 -40.70 21.25
CA GLU A 50 -2.12 -39.39 21.87
C GLU A 50 -3.00 -38.29 21.26
N PRO A 51 -3.63 -37.42 22.08
CA PRO A 51 -4.43 -36.30 21.61
C PRO A 51 -3.55 -35.20 21.02
N VAL A 52 -4.03 -34.53 19.97
CA VAL A 52 -3.42 -33.31 19.46
C VAL A 52 -3.89 -32.12 20.31
N SER A 53 -2.94 -31.31 20.80
CA SER A 53 -3.18 -30.13 21.62
C SER A 53 -3.09 -28.87 20.76
N PHE A 54 -4.08 -27.99 20.85
CA PHE A 54 -4.11 -26.67 20.22
C PHE A 54 -4.01 -25.58 21.31
N GLN A 55 -3.16 -24.57 21.14
CA GLN A 55 -3.17 -23.37 21.98
C GLN A 55 -4.13 -22.34 21.37
N ILE A 56 -5.12 -21.90 22.14
CA ILE A 56 -6.15 -20.96 21.71
C ILE A 56 -5.63 -19.53 21.97
N SER A 57 -5.10 -18.91 20.93
CA SER A 57 -4.94 -17.44 20.82
C SER A 57 -5.66 -17.02 19.55
N ASP A 58 -6.94 -17.39 19.46
CA ASP A 58 -7.63 -17.48 18.18
C ASP A 58 -8.36 -16.18 17.85
N LEU A 59 -8.02 -15.62 16.67
CA LEU A 59 -8.85 -14.69 15.91
C LEU A 59 -9.40 -15.46 14.70
N VAL A 60 -10.69 -15.77 14.69
CA VAL A 60 -11.29 -16.57 13.60
C VAL A 60 -12.51 -15.88 13.05
N PHE A 61 -12.39 -15.40 11.82
CA PHE A 61 -13.47 -14.77 11.08
C PHE A 61 -14.42 -15.81 10.48
N SER A 62 -15.71 -15.44 10.40
CA SER A 62 -16.64 -16.10 9.50
C SER A 62 -16.24 -15.84 8.05
N THR A 63 -16.13 -16.89 7.23
CA THR A 63 -15.70 -16.75 5.83
C THR A 63 -16.83 -16.23 4.94
N LEU A 64 -16.48 -15.40 3.95
CA LEU A 64 -17.36 -15.01 2.86
C LEU A 64 -17.23 -15.96 1.67
N SER A 65 -18.35 -16.16 0.96
CA SER A 65 -18.36 -16.80 -0.37
C SER A 65 -17.92 -15.82 -1.45
N VAL A 66 -17.42 -16.35 -2.57
CA VAL A 66 -17.22 -15.59 -3.82
C VAL A 66 -18.55 -14.92 -4.20
N PRO A 67 -18.57 -13.62 -4.54
CA PRO A 67 -19.75 -12.96 -5.08
C PRO A 67 -20.18 -13.61 -6.41
N MET A 68 -21.39 -14.20 -6.46
CA MET A 68 -21.88 -14.89 -7.67
C MET A 68 -23.03 -14.15 -8.33
N THR A 69 -23.93 -13.60 -7.51
CA THR A 69 -25.14 -12.92 -8.00
C THR A 69 -24.89 -11.42 -8.19
N PRO A 70 -25.61 -10.75 -9.10
CA PRO A 70 -25.51 -9.30 -9.26
C PRO A 70 -25.77 -8.52 -7.97
N ASN A 71 -26.54 -9.06 -7.01
CA ASN A 71 -26.74 -8.39 -5.73
C ASN A 71 -25.50 -8.49 -4.83
N GLU A 72 -24.86 -9.66 -4.76
CA GLU A 72 -23.63 -9.83 -3.98
C GLU A 72 -22.49 -8.97 -4.53
N LYS A 73 -22.38 -8.87 -5.85
CA LYS A 73 -21.33 -8.11 -6.55
C LYS A 73 -21.51 -6.59 -6.48
N ARG A 74 -22.60 -6.09 -5.90
CA ARG A 74 -22.88 -4.65 -5.73
C ARG A 74 -22.73 -4.19 -4.29
N GLN A 75 -22.43 -5.09 -3.38
CA GLN A 75 -22.43 -4.84 -1.96
C GLN A 75 -21.01 -4.90 -1.42
N ILE A 76 -20.69 -3.95 -0.54
CA ILE A 76 -19.61 -4.14 0.42
C ILE A 76 -20.07 -5.25 1.37
N ARG A 77 -19.39 -6.40 1.34
CA ARG A 77 -19.68 -7.54 2.23
C ARG A 77 -18.51 -7.71 3.17
N ALA A 78 -18.78 -7.98 4.44
CA ALA A 78 -17.78 -8.31 5.44
C ALA A 78 -18.23 -9.54 6.24
N SER A 79 -17.29 -10.24 6.87
CA SER A 79 -17.57 -11.25 7.89
C SER A 79 -18.61 -10.72 8.89
N SER A 80 -19.62 -11.52 9.20
CA SER A 80 -20.71 -11.13 10.12
C SER A 80 -20.39 -11.44 11.58
N SER A 81 -19.41 -12.29 11.83
CA SER A 81 -18.93 -12.61 13.18
C SER A 81 -17.44 -12.98 13.17
N VAL A 82 -16.83 -12.83 14.34
CA VAL A 82 -15.45 -13.18 14.64
C VAL A 82 -15.35 -13.81 16.02
N PHE A 83 -14.56 -14.88 16.16
CA PHE A 83 -14.16 -15.38 17.46
C PHE A 83 -12.89 -14.69 17.90
N VAL A 84 -12.91 -14.08 19.08
CA VAL A 84 -11.74 -13.50 19.75
C VAL A 84 -11.59 -14.20 21.09
N GLU A 85 -10.46 -14.88 21.30
CA GLU A 85 -10.16 -15.60 22.56
C GLU A 85 -11.28 -16.58 23.00
N GLY A 86 -11.91 -17.23 22.02
CA GLY A 86 -12.97 -18.21 22.25
C GLY A 86 -14.37 -17.63 22.52
N GLN A 87 -14.53 -16.31 22.46
CA GLN A 87 -15.82 -15.63 22.49
C GLN A 87 -16.21 -15.16 21.09
N GLU A 88 -17.45 -15.42 20.68
CA GLU A 88 -17.99 -14.89 19.42
C GLU A 88 -18.46 -13.44 19.60
N HIS A 89 -18.12 -12.59 18.64
CA HIS A 89 -18.52 -11.21 18.53
C HIS A 89 -19.17 -10.97 17.16
N ASP A 90 -20.30 -10.27 17.15
CA ASP A 90 -20.90 -9.77 15.91
C ASP A 90 -20.04 -8.61 15.39
N ILE A 91 -19.71 -8.66 14.10
CA ILE A 91 -19.01 -7.60 13.39
C ILE A 91 -19.69 -7.37 12.05
N ALA A 92 -19.49 -6.19 11.47
CA ALA A 92 -19.93 -5.88 10.12
C ALA A 92 -19.01 -4.80 9.52
N TYR A 93 -19.22 -4.50 8.24
CA TYR A 93 -18.73 -3.25 7.67
C TYR A 93 -19.65 -2.09 8.09
N HIS A 94 -19.05 -0.96 8.48
CA HIS A 94 -19.74 0.26 8.88
C HIS A 94 -19.18 1.44 8.10
N ASP A 95 -20.04 2.17 7.39
CA ASP A 95 -19.71 3.44 6.73
C ASP A 95 -19.40 4.52 7.77
N ILE A 96 -18.29 5.23 7.60
CA ILE A 96 -18.00 6.49 8.30
C ILE A 96 -18.46 7.66 7.43
N VAL A 97 -17.99 7.72 6.18
CA VAL A 97 -18.28 8.80 5.24
C VAL A 97 -18.13 8.33 3.79
N ARG A 98 -18.81 8.99 2.85
CA ARG A 98 -18.68 8.75 1.41
C ARG A 98 -18.26 10.00 0.65
N THR A 99 -17.65 9.82 -0.51
CA THR A 99 -17.44 10.94 -1.44
C THR A 99 -18.79 11.57 -1.81
N ASN A 100 -18.81 12.87 -2.10
CA ASN A 100 -20.04 13.67 -2.29
C ASN A 100 -20.94 13.83 -1.05
N GLN A 101 -20.69 13.15 0.07
CA GLN A 101 -21.48 13.34 1.27
C GLN A 101 -21.33 14.76 1.82
N VAL A 102 -22.47 15.42 2.06
CA VAL A 102 -22.52 16.75 2.67
C VAL A 102 -22.60 16.60 4.19
N LEU A 103 -21.59 17.08 4.90
CA LEU A 103 -21.50 17.07 6.35
C LEU A 103 -21.47 18.50 6.90
N PRO A 104 -21.79 18.73 8.18
CA PRO A 104 -21.45 19.99 8.84
C PRO A 104 -19.96 20.28 8.70
N LYS A 105 -19.62 21.53 8.38
CA LYS A 105 -18.22 21.94 8.28
C LYS A 105 -17.60 21.92 9.68
N LEU A 106 -16.53 21.14 9.87
CA LEU A 106 -15.72 21.17 11.08
C LEU A 106 -15.08 22.55 11.17
N ASP A 107 -15.19 23.23 12.31
CA ASP A 107 -14.86 24.65 12.55
C ASP A 107 -15.84 25.70 12.00
N GLY A 108 -16.82 25.29 11.20
CA GLY A 108 -17.75 26.18 10.54
C GLY A 108 -18.79 26.79 11.48
N ALA A 109 -19.37 27.92 11.06
CA ALA A 109 -20.55 28.46 11.74
C ALA A 109 -21.75 27.51 11.61
N ALA A 110 -22.72 27.62 12.53
CA ALA A 110 -23.91 26.78 12.49
C ALA A 110 -24.65 26.89 11.14
N GLY A 111 -24.78 25.76 10.44
CA GLY A 111 -25.40 25.68 9.11
C GLY A 111 -24.42 25.71 7.94
N GLU A 112 -23.13 25.95 8.18
CA GLU A 112 -22.09 25.74 7.18
C GLU A 112 -21.83 24.24 6.98
N THR A 113 -21.59 23.86 5.73
CA THR A 113 -21.41 22.47 5.31
C THR A 113 -20.14 22.32 4.49
N GLU A 114 -19.64 21.09 4.46
CA GLU A 114 -18.50 20.66 3.67
C GLU A 114 -18.90 19.43 2.84
N ILE A 115 -18.41 19.34 1.61
CA ILE A 115 -18.56 18.14 0.76
C ILE A 115 -17.31 17.30 0.98
N PHE A 116 -17.46 16.06 1.44
CA PHE A 116 -16.33 15.15 1.60
C PHE A 116 -15.78 14.74 0.23
N GLY A 117 -14.45 14.77 0.08
CA GLY A 117 -13.75 14.45 -1.18
C GLY A 117 -13.66 15.60 -2.18
N LEU A 118 -14.19 16.79 -1.89
CA LEU A 118 -14.04 17.97 -2.77
C LEU A 118 -12.61 18.52 -2.72
N LEU A 119 -11.90 18.47 -3.85
CA LEU A 119 -10.55 19.00 -3.93
C LEU A 119 -10.54 20.53 -3.86
N LYS A 120 -9.52 21.09 -3.20
CA LYS A 120 -9.38 22.53 -2.95
C LYS A 120 -7.97 23.00 -3.26
N ASP A 121 -7.87 24.23 -3.73
CA ASP A 121 -6.58 24.89 -3.96
C ASP A 121 -5.95 25.37 -2.65
N LYS A 122 -4.73 25.91 -2.73
CA LYS A 122 -3.97 26.41 -1.58
C LYS A 122 -4.65 27.55 -0.79
N ASP A 123 -5.66 28.21 -1.35
CA ASP A 123 -6.42 29.26 -0.65
C ASP A 123 -7.74 28.72 -0.07
N GLY A 124 -8.00 27.43 -0.22
CA GLY A 124 -9.22 26.74 0.23
C GLY A 124 -10.42 26.90 -0.72
N ASP A 125 -10.20 27.40 -1.94
CA ASP A 125 -11.25 27.50 -2.94
C ASP A 125 -11.45 26.14 -3.64
N PRO A 126 -12.70 25.73 -3.96
CA PRO A 126 -12.96 24.48 -4.68
C PRO A 126 -12.29 24.43 -6.06
N LEU A 127 -11.54 23.36 -6.31
CA LEU A 127 -11.09 23.01 -7.66
C LEU A 127 -12.28 22.57 -8.51
N ARG A 128 -12.15 22.77 -9.83
CA ARG A 128 -13.23 22.52 -10.79
C ARG A 128 -12.73 21.70 -11.97
N LEU A 129 -13.60 20.82 -12.46
CA LEU A 129 -13.40 20.14 -13.73
C LEU A 129 -13.53 21.13 -14.91
N GLU A 130 -13.14 20.72 -16.11
CA GLU A 130 -13.21 21.55 -17.32
C GLU A 130 -14.62 22.09 -17.61
N ASP A 131 -15.66 21.33 -17.25
CA ASP A 131 -17.06 21.73 -17.41
C ASP A 131 -17.54 22.74 -16.36
N GLY A 132 -16.67 23.10 -15.41
CA GLY A 132 -16.91 24.03 -14.30
C GLY A 132 -17.56 23.42 -13.07
N SER A 133 -17.88 22.13 -13.08
CA SER A 133 -18.41 21.42 -11.91
C SER A 133 -17.34 21.25 -10.81
N PRO A 134 -17.72 21.14 -9.52
CA PRO A 134 -16.77 20.89 -8.45
C PRO A 134 -16.03 19.56 -8.68
N TRP A 135 -14.71 19.57 -8.50
CA TRP A 135 -13.92 18.35 -8.62
C TRP A 135 -13.95 17.56 -7.32
N VAL A 136 -14.83 16.57 -7.24
CA VAL A 136 -14.87 15.60 -6.14
C VAL A 136 -14.10 14.35 -6.54
N CYS A 137 -13.24 13.88 -5.64
CA CYS A 137 -12.43 12.69 -5.81
C CYS A 137 -13.31 11.43 -5.74
N THR A 138 -13.82 10.96 -6.88
CA THR A 138 -14.76 9.82 -6.95
C THR A 138 -14.75 9.04 -8.27
N ASN A 139 -14.03 9.49 -9.29
CA ASN A 139 -14.08 8.90 -10.64
C ASN A 139 -12.72 8.28 -10.99
N GLY A 140 -12.63 6.95 -10.97
CA GLY A 140 -11.41 6.21 -11.30
C GLY A 140 -10.27 6.34 -10.28
N SER A 141 -10.55 6.99 -9.15
CA SER A 141 -9.72 7.12 -7.94
C SER A 141 -10.65 7.59 -6.81
N GLY A 142 -10.15 7.68 -5.58
CA GLY A 142 -10.97 7.93 -4.40
C GLY A 142 -10.16 8.29 -3.15
N PRO A 143 -10.84 8.31 -1.99
CA PRO A 143 -10.17 8.30 -0.70
C PRO A 143 -9.37 7.02 -0.53
N ASP A 144 -8.27 7.10 0.20
CA ASP A 144 -7.41 5.97 0.48
C ASP A 144 -7.20 5.81 2.00
N HIS A 145 -5.96 5.64 2.45
CA HIS A 145 -5.63 5.38 3.83
C HIS A 145 -6.34 6.33 4.79
N THR A 146 -6.98 5.72 5.79
CA THR A 146 -7.67 6.43 6.85
C THR A 146 -7.07 6.07 8.20
N SER A 147 -6.54 7.09 8.87
CA SER A 147 -6.05 6.97 10.25
C SER A 147 -7.12 7.44 11.23
N ILE A 148 -7.48 6.60 12.22
CA ILE A 148 -8.27 7.00 13.38
C ILE A 148 -7.32 7.54 14.47
N LEU A 149 -7.39 8.84 14.71
CA LEU A 149 -6.53 9.58 15.64
C LEU A 149 -7.30 10.09 16.85
N GLN A 150 -6.64 10.12 18.00
CA GLN A 150 -7.20 10.62 19.26
C GLN A 150 -6.41 11.84 19.78
N TYR A 151 -7.13 12.94 20.04
CA TYR A 151 -6.58 14.10 20.76
C TYR A 151 -7.41 14.38 22.02
N GLY A 152 -6.82 14.15 23.18
CA GLY A 152 -7.56 14.20 24.45
C GLY A 152 -8.69 13.17 24.45
N SER A 153 -9.94 13.64 24.54
CA SER A 153 -11.14 12.79 24.42
C SER A 153 -11.82 12.86 23.05
N SER A 154 -11.30 13.66 22.12
CA SER A 154 -11.85 13.80 20.77
C SER A 154 -11.23 12.76 19.83
N LEU A 155 -12.05 12.21 18.94
CA LEU A 155 -11.64 11.29 17.88
C LEU A 155 -11.78 11.95 16.52
N PHE A 156 -10.84 11.65 15.63
CA PHE A 156 -10.81 12.15 14.26
C PHE A 156 -10.41 11.02 13.31
N ALA A 157 -11.03 10.95 12.15
CA ALA A 157 -10.49 10.24 10.98
C ALA A 157 -9.75 11.27 10.12
N VAL A 158 -8.50 10.99 9.79
CA VAL A 158 -7.77 11.68 8.72
C VAL A 158 -7.73 10.73 7.52
N THR A 159 -8.34 11.14 6.42
CA THR A 159 -8.47 10.35 5.19
C THR A 159 -7.82 11.11 4.05
N GLN A 160 -6.81 10.52 3.42
CA GLN A 160 -6.17 11.08 2.24
C GLN A 160 -6.94 10.73 0.95
N LEU A 161 -6.68 11.46 -0.13
CA LEU A 161 -7.36 11.32 -1.42
C LEU A 161 -6.35 11.11 -2.54
N GLU A 162 -6.56 10.06 -3.31
CA GLU A 162 -5.65 9.59 -4.35
C GLU A 162 -5.91 10.27 -5.71
N CYS A 163 -7.07 10.92 -5.91
CA CYS A 163 -7.44 11.38 -7.26
C CYS A 163 -6.57 12.47 -7.87
N SER A 164 -5.91 13.33 -7.06
CA SER A 164 -5.07 14.44 -7.55
C SER A 164 -4.42 15.25 -6.41
N LEU A 165 -4.33 16.58 -6.57
CA LEU A 165 -3.63 17.53 -5.70
C LEU A 165 -4.39 17.90 -4.42
N GLY A 166 -3.65 18.03 -3.31
CA GLY A 166 -4.05 18.72 -2.08
C GLY A 166 -5.15 18.02 -1.29
N GLY A 167 -5.32 16.71 -1.46
CA GLY A 167 -6.48 15.98 -0.99
C GLY A 167 -6.27 15.23 0.32
N ALA A 168 -6.74 15.78 1.44
CA ALA A 168 -7.09 14.99 2.63
C ALA A 168 -8.19 15.69 3.43
N TYR A 169 -8.91 14.91 4.25
CA TYR A 169 -10.01 15.38 5.07
C TYR A 169 -9.85 14.98 6.53
N ILE A 170 -10.14 15.92 7.42
CA ILE A 170 -10.24 15.70 8.87
C ILE A 170 -11.72 15.62 9.23
N THR A 171 -12.16 14.43 9.60
CA THR A 171 -13.53 14.14 9.99
C THR A 171 -13.61 13.86 11.49
N LYS A 172 -14.35 14.68 12.23
CA LYS A 172 -14.61 14.43 13.65
C LYS A 172 -15.53 13.23 13.81
N LEU A 173 -15.17 12.34 14.72
CA LEU A 173 -15.92 11.12 15.03
C LEU A 173 -16.55 11.17 16.42
N GLU A 174 -17.71 10.57 16.54
CA GLU A 174 -18.30 10.15 17.82
C GLU A 174 -18.24 8.63 17.95
N GLN A 175 -17.83 8.14 19.12
CA GLN A 175 -17.85 6.71 19.46
C GLN A 175 -19.03 6.41 20.39
N GLY A 176 -19.93 5.54 19.93
CA GLY A 176 -21.06 5.04 20.71
C GLY A 176 -20.61 4.13 21.86
N GLY A 177 -21.52 3.88 22.82
CA GLY A 177 -21.24 2.98 23.95
C GLY A 177 -21.16 1.50 23.57
N ASP A 178 -21.44 1.16 22.31
CA ASP A 178 -21.25 -0.13 21.67
C ASP A 178 -19.99 -0.17 20.79
N GLY A 179 -19.22 0.92 20.74
CA GLY A 179 -18.02 1.05 19.92
C GLY A 179 -18.28 1.52 18.49
N ASN A 180 -19.52 1.79 18.07
CA ASN A 180 -19.75 2.26 16.70
C ASN A 180 -19.23 3.70 16.49
N LEU A 181 -18.55 3.94 15.38
CA LEU A 181 -18.04 5.26 15.00
C LEU A 181 -19.03 5.96 14.05
N THR A 182 -19.20 7.26 14.21
CA THR A 182 -20.06 8.07 13.33
C THR A 182 -19.39 9.39 13.01
N ALA A 183 -19.36 9.77 11.72
CA ALA A 183 -18.89 11.08 11.28
C ALA A 183 -19.86 12.19 11.73
N VAL A 184 -19.31 13.23 12.36
CA VAL A 184 -20.08 14.36 12.91
C VAL A 184 -19.95 15.60 12.04
N SER A 185 -18.72 15.90 11.62
CA SER A 185 -18.38 17.09 10.84
C SER A 185 -17.04 16.88 10.17
N THR A 186 -16.80 17.54 9.03
CA THR A 186 -15.55 17.36 8.26
C THR A 186 -15.02 18.67 7.70
N ARG A 187 -13.73 18.70 7.38
CA ARG A 187 -13.00 19.83 6.78
C ARG A 187 -11.83 19.29 5.95
N ALA A 188 -11.56 19.90 4.80
CA ALA A 188 -10.34 19.62 4.05
C ALA A 188 -9.09 20.08 4.84
N ALA A 189 -8.05 19.25 4.89
CA ALA A 189 -6.77 19.62 5.48
C ALA A 189 -6.07 20.70 4.62
N ASP A 190 -5.27 21.55 5.27
CA ASP A 190 -4.53 22.64 4.64
C ASP A 190 -3.07 22.23 4.42
N PHE A 191 -2.70 22.03 3.16
CA PHE A 191 -1.35 21.67 2.73
C PHE A 191 -0.59 22.83 2.08
N SER A 192 -1.10 24.07 2.19
CA SER A 192 -0.55 25.23 1.47
C SER A 192 0.92 25.54 1.81
N ASP A 193 1.36 25.27 3.05
CA ASP A 193 2.75 25.48 3.50
C ASP A 193 3.77 24.46 2.93
N VAL A 194 3.27 23.40 2.29
CA VAL A 194 4.06 22.31 1.68
C VAL A 194 3.75 22.11 0.19
N TYR A 195 3.26 23.16 -0.48
CA TYR A 195 2.92 23.19 -1.92
C TYR A 195 1.72 22.33 -2.34
N GLY A 196 0.99 21.75 -1.38
CA GLY A 196 -0.04 20.74 -1.60
C GLY A 196 0.48 19.32 -1.40
N THR A 197 -0.40 18.33 -1.58
CA THR A 197 -0.06 16.91 -1.73
C THR A 197 -0.47 16.41 -3.10
N TYR A 198 -0.15 15.18 -3.46
CA TYR A 198 -0.37 14.65 -4.80
C TYR A 198 -0.63 13.16 -4.75
N VAL A 199 -1.73 12.70 -5.36
CA VAL A 199 -2.05 11.28 -5.56
C VAL A 199 -1.74 10.48 -4.30
N ASN A 200 -2.47 10.79 -3.23
CA ASN A 200 -2.18 10.24 -1.93
C ASN A 200 -2.69 8.80 -1.81
N CYS A 201 -1.81 7.82 -2.03
CA CYS A 201 -2.15 6.38 -2.01
C CYS A 201 -2.24 5.80 -0.58
N ALA A 202 -1.41 4.83 -0.20
CA ALA A 202 -1.52 4.24 1.13
C ALA A 202 -0.88 5.07 2.26
N GLY A 203 -0.87 4.51 3.46
CA GLY A 203 -0.31 5.18 4.62
C GLY A 203 -0.37 4.36 5.90
N MET A 204 0.03 4.98 7.00
CA MET A 204 -0.09 4.39 8.33
C MET A 204 -0.42 5.43 9.41
N THR A 205 -0.99 4.95 10.50
CA THR A 205 -0.93 5.69 11.77
C THR A 205 0.42 5.47 12.44
N THR A 206 1.20 6.53 12.63
CA THR A 206 2.54 6.44 13.24
C THR A 206 2.48 6.00 14.71
N PRO A 207 3.58 5.47 15.28
CA PRO A 207 3.68 5.19 16.71
C PRO A 207 3.53 6.43 17.62
N TRP A 208 3.55 7.65 17.08
CA TRP A 208 3.27 8.90 17.82
C TRP A 208 1.88 9.49 17.56
N GLY A 209 1.00 8.75 16.88
CA GLY A 209 -0.41 9.12 16.74
C GLY A 209 -0.67 10.21 15.70
N THR A 210 0.03 10.15 14.56
CA THR A 210 -0.19 11.01 13.39
C THR A 210 -0.53 10.17 12.17
N HIS A 211 -1.11 10.81 11.16
CA HIS A 211 -1.39 10.19 9.87
C HIS A 211 -0.19 10.43 8.96
N LEU A 212 0.52 9.37 8.59
CA LEU A 212 1.63 9.41 7.63
C LEU A 212 1.13 8.82 6.32
N GLY A 213 0.90 9.69 5.34
CA GLY A 213 0.46 9.29 4.01
C GLY A 213 1.63 9.10 3.06
N SER A 214 1.33 8.97 1.79
CA SER A 214 2.30 8.87 0.71
C SER A 214 1.85 9.74 -0.46
N GLU A 215 2.78 10.11 -1.34
CA GLU A 215 2.43 10.70 -2.65
C GLU A 215 2.99 9.77 -3.71
N GLU A 216 2.09 9.29 -4.56
CA GLU A 216 2.39 8.30 -5.58
C GLU A 216 2.57 8.95 -6.97
N TYR A 217 3.09 8.18 -7.93
CA TYR A 217 3.23 8.56 -9.35
C TYR A 217 3.77 9.98 -9.62
N GLU A 218 4.93 10.30 -9.04
CA GLU A 218 5.51 11.63 -9.16
C GLU A 218 5.84 11.99 -10.62
N PRO A 219 5.72 13.28 -11.02
CA PRO A 219 6.12 13.68 -12.37
C PRO A 219 7.56 13.23 -12.70
N PRO A 220 7.78 12.43 -13.77
CA PRO A 220 9.07 11.81 -14.03
C PRO A 220 10.02 12.81 -14.70
N MET A 221 10.61 13.71 -13.91
CA MET A 221 11.36 14.86 -14.43
C MET A 221 12.58 14.50 -15.29
N ALA A 222 13.11 13.28 -15.18
CA ALA A 222 14.13 12.74 -16.10
C ALA A 222 13.65 12.60 -17.56
N LEU A 223 12.34 12.61 -17.80
CA LEU A 223 11.67 12.40 -19.09
C LEU A 223 11.07 13.70 -19.65
N PHE A 224 11.06 14.76 -18.86
CA PHE A 224 10.54 16.07 -19.24
C PHE A 224 11.21 16.64 -20.49
N ASP A 225 10.41 17.05 -21.48
CA ASP A 225 10.86 17.74 -22.69
C ASP A 225 10.43 19.21 -22.68
N ALA A 226 11.35 20.10 -22.32
CA ALA A 226 11.11 21.55 -22.28
C ALA A 226 10.82 22.18 -23.65
N ASP A 227 11.21 21.51 -24.75
CA ASP A 227 11.04 21.99 -26.12
C ASP A 227 9.73 21.49 -26.76
N ALA A 228 8.94 20.71 -26.03
CA ALA A 228 7.66 20.19 -26.52
C ALA A 228 6.67 21.32 -26.84
N ALA A 229 5.93 21.14 -27.94
CA ALA A 229 4.89 22.07 -28.35
C ALA A 229 3.62 21.87 -27.50
N ASP A 230 2.84 22.94 -27.34
CA ASP A 230 1.50 22.89 -26.73
C ASP A 230 1.48 22.26 -25.31
N GLN A 231 2.56 22.44 -24.54
CA GLN A 231 2.71 21.94 -23.15
C GLN A 231 2.65 20.40 -23.04
N ALA A 232 2.95 19.67 -24.12
CA ALA A 232 3.03 18.22 -24.12
C ALA A 232 4.38 17.73 -23.55
N TRP A 233 4.64 17.99 -22.27
CA TRP A 233 5.96 17.81 -21.65
C TRP A 233 6.42 16.36 -21.59
N PHE A 234 5.46 15.42 -21.63
CA PHE A 234 5.70 13.98 -21.57
C PHE A 234 5.10 13.27 -22.78
N ASN A 235 5.62 12.09 -23.11
CA ASN A 235 5.12 11.29 -24.22
C ASN A 235 3.71 10.73 -23.96
N ASP A 236 3.31 10.60 -22.70
CA ASP A 236 1.94 10.38 -22.27
C ASP A 236 1.33 11.69 -21.71
N PRO A 237 0.72 12.50 -22.58
CA PRO A 237 0.12 13.76 -22.18
C PRO A 237 -1.23 13.58 -21.47
N SER A 238 -1.80 12.37 -21.46
CA SER A 238 -3.13 12.19 -20.90
C SER A 238 -3.12 12.21 -19.37
N TRP A 239 -2.05 11.68 -18.78
CA TRP A 239 -1.92 11.57 -17.34
C TRP A 239 -0.93 12.61 -16.79
N HIS A 240 0.33 12.57 -17.21
CA HIS A 240 1.37 13.41 -16.61
C HIS A 240 1.15 14.91 -16.85
N ASP A 241 0.81 15.32 -18.08
CA ASP A 241 0.58 16.74 -18.37
C ASP A 241 -0.68 17.29 -17.69
N ALA A 242 -1.74 16.49 -17.58
CA ALA A 242 -2.93 16.85 -16.81
C ALA A 242 -2.60 17.09 -15.33
N HIS A 243 -1.73 16.25 -14.76
CA HIS A 243 -1.23 16.40 -13.40
C HIS A 243 -0.32 17.63 -13.23
N MET A 244 0.54 17.94 -14.21
CA MET A 244 1.31 19.19 -14.21
C MET A 244 0.40 20.42 -14.22
N GLN A 245 -0.72 20.36 -14.94
CA GLN A 245 -1.71 21.43 -14.92
C GLN A 245 -2.41 21.53 -13.55
N ALA A 246 -2.79 20.40 -12.95
CA ALA A 246 -3.40 20.39 -11.62
C ALA A 246 -2.47 20.96 -10.53
N ILE A 247 -1.16 20.65 -10.60
CA ILE A 247 -0.11 21.26 -9.76
C ILE A 247 -0.12 22.78 -9.90
N ALA A 248 -0.17 23.28 -11.14
CA ALA A 248 -0.15 24.71 -11.44
C ALA A 248 -1.41 25.41 -10.90
N ASP A 249 -2.58 24.79 -11.10
CA ASP A 249 -3.87 25.31 -10.66
C ASP A 249 -3.95 25.38 -9.13
N PHE A 250 -3.55 24.32 -8.42
CA PHE A 250 -3.49 24.30 -6.95
C PHE A 250 -2.60 25.44 -6.41
N ASN A 251 -1.42 25.62 -7.02
CA ASN A 251 -0.43 26.59 -6.58
C ASN A 251 -0.69 28.02 -7.09
N LYS A 252 -1.67 28.21 -7.99
CA LYS A 252 -2.00 29.49 -8.66
C LYS A 252 -0.81 30.08 -9.42
N ILE A 253 -0.10 29.21 -10.14
CA ILE A 253 1.05 29.55 -10.97
C ILE A 253 0.80 29.15 -12.43
N GLU A 254 1.57 29.72 -13.35
CA GLU A 254 1.46 29.39 -14.76
C GLU A 254 2.23 28.11 -15.09
N ASN A 255 1.61 27.19 -15.83
CA ASN A 255 2.26 25.99 -16.39
C ASN A 255 3.03 26.37 -17.67
N SER A 256 4.23 26.93 -17.51
CA SER A 256 5.13 27.28 -18.62
C SER A 256 6.34 26.37 -18.64
N ALA A 257 7.07 26.27 -19.75
CA ALA A 257 8.30 25.46 -19.83
C ALA A 257 9.32 25.83 -18.74
N ASP A 258 9.45 27.13 -18.43
CA ASP A 258 10.34 27.64 -17.38
C ASP A 258 9.96 27.11 -15.98
N ASN A 259 8.66 27.07 -15.66
CA ASN A 259 8.17 26.62 -14.36
C ASN A 259 8.08 25.09 -14.28
N ALA A 260 7.64 24.46 -15.38
CA ALA A 260 7.36 23.04 -15.45
C ALA A 260 8.60 22.17 -15.26
N ALA A 261 9.77 22.69 -15.65
CA ALA A 261 11.06 22.01 -15.51
C ALA A 261 11.50 21.77 -14.06
N TYR A 262 10.90 22.43 -13.06
CA TYR A 262 11.27 22.27 -11.65
C TYR A 262 10.10 22.02 -10.71
N PHE A 263 8.89 22.50 -10.99
CA PHE A 263 7.81 22.43 -10.00
C PHE A 263 7.27 21.02 -9.75
N GLY A 264 7.55 20.05 -10.64
CA GLY A 264 7.23 18.65 -10.43
C GLY A 264 8.00 18.05 -9.25
N TYR A 265 9.16 18.62 -8.90
CA TYR A 265 9.91 18.24 -7.70
C TYR A 265 9.23 18.64 -6.38
N MET A 266 8.13 19.41 -6.40
CA MET A 266 7.36 19.73 -5.18
C MET A 266 6.54 18.53 -4.67
N PHE A 267 6.43 17.45 -5.46
CA PHE A 267 5.58 16.28 -5.20
C PHE A 267 6.36 14.95 -5.33
N GLY A 268 5.78 13.84 -4.89
CA GLY A 268 6.42 12.53 -4.77
C GLY A 268 7.09 12.33 -3.41
N TRP A 269 6.53 12.91 -2.35
CA TRP A 269 7.08 12.93 -1.00
C TRP A 269 6.12 12.31 0.00
N ILE A 270 6.59 12.09 1.23
CA ILE A 270 5.76 11.59 2.33
C ILE A 270 5.16 12.74 3.14
N PRO A 271 3.83 12.97 3.09
CA PRO A 271 3.14 13.94 3.93
C PRO A 271 2.80 13.34 5.31
N GLU A 272 2.76 14.19 6.33
CA GLU A 272 2.31 13.82 7.66
C GLU A 272 1.32 14.85 8.20
N VAL A 273 0.17 14.39 8.70
CA VAL A 273 -0.85 15.22 9.34
C VAL A 273 -0.93 14.90 10.82
N ARG A 274 -0.75 15.93 11.66
CA ARG A 274 -0.87 15.85 13.12
C ARG A 274 -2.07 16.65 13.59
N ILE A 275 -2.96 16.03 14.37
CA ILE A 275 -4.02 16.76 15.09
C ILE A 275 -3.44 17.41 16.34
N THR A 276 -3.67 18.72 16.51
CA THR A 276 -3.07 19.54 17.57
C THR A 276 -4.08 20.11 18.56
N SER A 277 -5.39 19.91 18.34
CA SER A 277 -6.42 20.36 19.27
C SER A 277 -7.69 19.49 19.26
N ASP A 278 -8.58 19.69 20.24
CA ASP A 278 -9.84 18.98 20.40
C ASP A 278 -10.95 19.44 19.43
N ASN A 279 -10.71 20.54 18.71
CA ASN A 279 -11.55 21.03 17.63
C ASN A 279 -11.09 20.52 16.25
N GLY A 280 -9.97 19.79 16.18
CA GLY A 280 -9.41 19.23 14.95
C GLY A 280 -8.40 20.10 14.22
N ASP A 281 -7.91 21.20 14.82
CA ASP A 281 -6.74 21.93 14.31
C ASP A 281 -5.58 20.96 14.06
N HIS A 282 -4.77 21.27 13.05
CA HIS A 282 -3.76 20.36 12.55
C HIS A 282 -2.50 21.09 12.09
N GLU A 283 -1.41 20.33 12.05
CA GLU A 283 -0.13 20.69 11.45
C GLU A 283 0.20 19.67 10.35
N VAL A 284 0.91 20.14 9.33
CA VAL A 284 1.35 19.33 8.19
C VAL A 284 2.86 19.41 8.06
N ALA A 285 3.50 18.27 7.79
CA ALA A 285 4.87 18.19 7.33
C ALA A 285 4.95 17.43 6.00
N LYS A 286 6.00 17.71 5.23
CA LYS A 286 6.39 16.93 4.05
C LYS A 286 7.86 16.54 4.21
N HIS A 287 8.14 15.24 4.22
CA HIS A 287 9.42 14.68 4.65
C HIS A 287 10.39 14.46 3.48
N PHE A 288 10.94 15.56 2.97
CA PHE A 288 11.85 15.57 1.83
C PHE A 288 13.14 14.75 2.02
N ALA A 289 13.58 14.52 3.26
CA ALA A 289 14.77 13.75 3.58
C ALA A 289 14.64 12.25 3.23
N MET A 290 13.43 11.75 2.99
CA MET A 290 13.17 10.34 2.67
C MET A 290 13.31 10.00 1.18
N GLY A 291 13.51 11.01 0.32
CA GLY A 291 13.65 10.84 -1.12
C GLY A 291 12.31 10.90 -1.86
N ARG A 292 12.41 11.14 -3.17
CA ARG A 292 11.30 11.32 -4.09
C ARG A 292 11.15 10.16 -5.05
N PHE A 293 9.95 9.58 -5.09
CA PHE A 293 9.47 8.53 -6.00
C PHE A 293 7.96 8.32 -5.78
N ALA A 294 7.38 7.28 -6.37
CA ALA A 294 5.96 6.94 -6.28
C ALA A 294 5.79 6.12 -5.00
N HIS A 295 5.73 6.83 -3.87
CA HIS A 295 5.64 6.17 -2.59
C HIS A 295 4.28 5.50 -2.48
N GLU A 296 4.25 4.18 -2.31
CA GLU A 296 3.02 3.54 -1.88
C GLU A 296 2.83 3.75 -0.38
N LEU A 297 3.79 3.31 0.43
CA LEU A 297 3.69 3.39 1.89
C LEU A 297 5.05 3.66 2.55
N ALA A 298 5.03 4.57 3.53
CA ALA A 298 6.12 4.76 4.48
C ALA A 298 5.79 4.05 5.81
N TYR A 299 6.48 2.95 6.11
CA TYR A 299 6.25 2.18 7.34
C TYR A 299 7.31 2.49 8.41
N VAL A 300 6.90 3.16 9.48
CA VAL A 300 7.72 3.48 10.64
C VAL A 300 7.86 2.28 11.58
N MET A 301 9.09 1.81 11.76
CA MET A 301 9.44 0.70 12.66
C MET A 301 9.37 1.10 14.14
N PRO A 302 9.33 0.13 15.08
CA PRO A 302 9.14 0.43 16.51
C PRO A 302 10.28 1.23 17.20
N ASP A 303 11.46 1.41 16.58
CA ASP A 303 12.45 2.39 17.08
C ASP A 303 12.07 3.85 16.77
N ARG A 304 10.94 4.07 16.08
CA ARG A 304 10.35 5.37 15.76
C ARG A 304 11.27 6.24 14.89
N ARG A 305 12.20 5.62 14.15
CA ARG A 305 13.13 6.33 13.27
C ARG A 305 13.53 5.56 12.01
N THR A 306 13.50 4.23 12.04
CA THR A 306 13.69 3.42 10.83
C THR A 306 12.38 3.40 10.08
N VAL A 307 12.40 3.75 8.81
CA VAL A 307 11.24 3.81 7.93
C VAL A 307 11.54 3.00 6.69
N TYR A 308 10.67 2.06 6.35
CA TYR A 308 10.68 1.38 5.07
C TYR A 308 9.78 2.12 4.09
N LEU A 309 10.21 2.23 2.85
CA LEU A 309 9.51 2.98 1.81
C LEU A 309 9.36 2.05 0.59
N SER A 310 8.13 1.72 0.25
CA SER A 310 7.79 0.99 -0.98
C SER A 310 7.55 1.97 -2.13
N ASP A 311 7.80 1.49 -3.35
CA ASP A 311 7.81 2.28 -4.57
C ASP A 311 6.91 1.57 -5.60
N ASP A 312 5.75 2.15 -5.89
CA ASP A 312 4.77 1.56 -6.79
C ASP A 312 5.01 2.00 -8.24
N GLY A 313 5.01 1.03 -9.15
CA GLY A 313 5.26 1.24 -10.57
C GLY A 313 6.04 0.11 -11.23
N THR A 314 6.68 0.43 -12.35
CA THR A 314 7.50 -0.51 -13.12
C THR A 314 8.95 -0.08 -13.03
N ASN A 315 9.85 -1.03 -12.76
CA ASN A 315 11.29 -0.76 -12.65
C ASN A 315 11.61 0.23 -11.52
N VAL A 316 11.13 -0.16 -10.33
CA VAL A 316 11.15 0.60 -9.07
C VAL A 316 12.06 -0.07 -8.05
N GLY A 317 12.28 0.58 -6.90
CA GLY A 317 13.20 0.09 -5.87
C GLY A 317 12.61 0.06 -4.46
N LEU A 318 13.18 -0.80 -3.60
CA LEU A 318 12.87 -0.82 -2.17
C LEU A 318 13.85 0.04 -1.38
N PHE A 319 13.33 0.93 -0.53
CA PHE A 319 14.16 1.87 0.23
C PHE A 319 13.96 1.76 1.75
N MET A 320 14.98 2.21 2.49
CA MET A 320 14.97 2.32 3.94
C MET A 320 15.59 3.65 4.35
N PHE A 321 14.87 4.45 5.12
CA PHE A 321 15.35 5.68 5.73
C PHE A 321 15.58 5.49 7.22
N ILE A 322 16.66 6.04 7.76
CA ILE A 322 16.93 6.05 9.20
C ILE A 322 17.08 7.50 9.64
N ALA A 323 16.10 7.98 10.37
CA ALA A 323 16.12 9.31 10.94
C ALA A 323 17.20 9.45 12.02
N ASP A 324 17.75 10.66 12.16
CA ASP A 324 18.77 10.98 13.15
C ASP A 324 18.22 10.82 14.58
N GLU A 325 16.98 11.25 14.80
CA GLU A 325 16.28 11.23 16.08
C GLU A 325 14.92 10.51 15.95
N ALA A 326 14.48 9.87 17.04
CA ALA A 326 13.18 9.23 17.08
C ALA A 326 12.05 10.26 17.00
N GLU A 327 11.00 9.96 16.24
CA GLU A 327 9.81 10.81 15.99
C GLU A 327 10.07 12.08 15.17
N ASP A 328 11.31 12.27 14.69
CA ASP A 328 11.67 13.42 13.85
C ASP A 328 12.23 12.91 12.51
N LEU A 329 11.36 12.85 11.50
CA LEU A 329 11.72 12.38 10.16
C LEU A 329 12.39 13.46 9.30
N SER A 330 12.77 14.61 9.88
CA SER A 330 13.28 15.75 9.11
C SER A 330 14.74 15.64 8.67
N ALA A 331 15.50 14.69 9.21
CA ALA A 331 16.90 14.46 8.86
C ALA A 331 17.29 13.00 9.05
N GLY A 332 18.10 12.47 8.13
CA GLY A 332 18.54 11.08 8.24
C GLY A 332 19.27 10.56 7.01
N THR A 333 19.58 9.27 7.04
CA THR A 333 20.28 8.56 5.96
C THR A 333 19.31 7.67 5.18
N LEU A 334 19.33 7.79 3.85
CA LEU A 334 18.54 6.95 2.95
C LEU A 334 19.39 5.79 2.42
N TYR A 335 18.78 4.62 2.28
CA TYR A 335 19.38 3.41 1.74
C TYR A 335 18.47 2.81 0.67
N ALA A 336 19.08 2.19 -0.35
CA ALA A 336 18.38 1.41 -1.37
C ALA A 336 18.78 -0.06 -1.28
N ALA A 337 17.82 -0.95 -1.49
CA ALA A 337 18.04 -2.38 -1.49
C ALA A 337 18.78 -2.84 -2.75
N ARG A 338 19.59 -3.89 -2.58
CA ARG A 338 20.15 -4.68 -3.66
C ARG A 338 19.77 -6.14 -3.47
N TRP A 339 19.08 -6.68 -4.46
CA TRP A 339 18.63 -8.06 -4.54
C TRP A 339 19.80 -8.97 -4.94
N VAL A 340 20.29 -9.78 -4.01
CA VAL A 340 21.28 -10.82 -4.28
C VAL A 340 20.55 -12.16 -4.39
N GLN A 341 20.08 -12.44 -5.61
CA GLN A 341 19.20 -13.57 -5.89
C GLN A 341 19.76 -14.92 -5.42
N THR A 342 18.93 -15.66 -4.68
CA THR A 342 19.20 -17.03 -4.25
C THR A 342 18.35 -18.08 -5.00
N SER A 343 17.19 -17.68 -5.54
CA SER A 343 16.34 -18.54 -6.39
C SER A 343 15.52 -17.69 -7.37
N GLY A 344 15.29 -18.19 -8.59
CA GLY A 344 14.33 -17.66 -9.57
C GLY A 344 12.97 -18.37 -9.57
N ALA A 345 12.86 -19.51 -8.89
CA ALA A 345 11.65 -20.32 -8.90
C ALA A 345 10.50 -19.67 -8.12
N GLY A 346 9.28 -19.70 -8.69
CA GLY A 346 8.09 -19.11 -8.09
C GLY A 346 8.23 -17.60 -7.92
N ALA A 347 7.96 -17.09 -6.72
CA ALA A 347 8.22 -15.68 -6.38
C ALA A 347 9.72 -15.35 -6.24
N GLY A 348 10.62 -16.32 -6.39
CA GLY A 348 12.04 -16.12 -6.15
C GLY A 348 12.38 -15.89 -4.68
N SER A 349 13.68 -15.68 -4.42
CA SER A 349 14.19 -15.28 -3.11
C SER A 349 15.57 -14.64 -3.26
N ALA A 350 15.96 -13.84 -2.26
CA ALA A 350 17.28 -13.23 -2.22
C ALA A 350 17.79 -12.99 -0.79
N ASN A 351 19.11 -12.80 -0.69
CA ASN A 351 19.67 -12.00 0.38
C ASN A 351 19.58 -10.52 -0.01
N ILE A 352 19.38 -9.64 0.96
CA ILE A 352 19.29 -8.19 0.74
C ILE A 352 20.57 -7.51 1.25
N GLU A 353 21.21 -6.75 0.37
CA GLU A 353 22.27 -5.81 0.73
C GLU A 353 21.74 -4.37 0.67
N TRP A 354 22.30 -3.47 1.47
CA TRP A 354 21.86 -2.07 1.54
C TRP A 354 22.94 -1.12 1.05
N ILE A 355 22.58 -0.25 0.11
CA ILE A 355 23.43 0.80 -0.44
C ILE A 355 23.04 2.12 0.19
N ASN A 356 23.97 2.76 0.88
CA ASN A 356 23.75 4.07 1.49
C ASN A 356 23.80 5.17 0.42
N LEU A 357 22.69 5.89 0.26
CA LEU A 357 22.51 6.99 -0.69
C LEU A 357 22.87 8.36 -0.11
N GLY A 358 23.32 8.42 1.14
CA GLY A 358 23.75 9.64 1.82
C GLY A 358 22.73 10.18 2.82
N HIS A 359 23.23 11.12 3.64
CA HIS A 359 22.45 11.87 4.62
C HIS A 359 21.95 13.19 4.02
N ALA A 360 20.74 13.58 4.38
CA ALA A 360 20.16 14.87 4.02
C ALA A 360 19.13 15.32 5.07
N THR A 361 18.80 16.62 5.04
CA THR A 361 17.70 17.21 5.82
C THR A 361 16.57 17.72 4.93
N ASN A 362 15.37 17.84 5.48
CA ASN A 362 14.23 18.46 4.82
C ASN A 362 14.57 19.88 4.34
N GLU A 363 15.32 20.65 5.14
CA GLU A 363 15.71 22.02 4.81
C GLU A 363 16.65 22.07 3.59
N GLU A 364 17.64 21.18 3.52
CA GLU A 364 18.57 21.11 2.38
C GLU A 364 17.86 20.76 1.08
N VAL A 365 16.96 19.77 1.11
CA VAL A 365 16.22 19.34 -0.08
C VAL A 365 15.19 20.40 -0.49
N ARG A 366 14.46 20.99 0.47
CA ARG A 366 13.54 22.10 0.21
C ARG A 366 14.26 23.28 -0.41
N ALA A 367 15.45 23.63 0.07
CA ALA A 367 16.26 24.70 -0.51
C ALA A 367 16.66 24.41 -1.97
N ALA A 368 16.91 23.15 -2.33
CA ALA A 368 17.16 22.77 -3.73
C ALA A 368 15.91 22.95 -4.61
N ILE A 369 14.73 22.56 -4.13
CA ILE A 369 13.44 22.77 -4.82
C ILE A 369 13.16 24.27 -4.99
N GLU A 370 13.32 25.06 -3.93
CA GLU A 370 13.09 26.52 -3.93
C GLU A 370 14.13 27.30 -4.74
N SER A 371 15.29 26.67 -5.04
CA SER A 371 16.30 27.20 -5.97
C SER A 371 16.01 26.88 -7.43
N TRP A 372 14.86 26.25 -7.72
CA TRP A 372 14.42 25.85 -9.06
C TRP A 372 15.38 24.87 -9.74
N THR A 373 15.93 23.93 -8.96
CA THR A 373 16.80 22.88 -9.49
C THR A 373 16.06 22.05 -10.53
N THR A 374 16.69 21.85 -11.69
CA THR A 374 16.15 21.05 -12.79
C THR A 374 16.89 19.71 -12.89
N PHE A 375 16.33 18.76 -13.65
CA PHE A 375 17.04 17.52 -13.98
C PHE A 375 18.41 17.79 -14.64
N ALA A 376 18.46 18.77 -15.54
CA ALA A 376 19.66 19.17 -16.25
C ALA A 376 20.74 19.77 -15.34
N ASP A 377 20.42 20.21 -14.11
CA ASP A 377 21.44 20.64 -13.14
C ASP A 377 22.15 19.45 -12.50
N MET A 378 21.46 18.31 -12.37
CA MET A 378 21.95 17.11 -11.70
C MET A 378 22.61 16.11 -12.66
N PHE A 379 22.08 15.94 -13.86
CA PHE A 379 22.52 14.92 -14.81
C PHE A 379 22.80 15.49 -16.20
N ASP A 380 23.77 14.88 -16.89
CA ASP A 380 23.81 14.90 -18.35
C ASP A 380 23.01 13.70 -18.86
N LYS A 381 22.12 13.89 -19.86
CA LYS A 381 21.39 12.83 -20.56
C LYS A 381 21.76 12.82 -22.05
N ILE A 382 21.89 11.63 -22.62
CA ILE A 382 22.17 11.42 -24.05
C ILE A 382 21.33 10.27 -24.58
N ASP A 383 21.13 10.22 -25.89
CA ASP A 383 20.50 9.08 -26.53
C ASP A 383 21.36 7.81 -26.40
N PRO A 384 20.73 6.63 -26.25
CA PRO A 384 21.43 5.36 -26.29
C PRO A 384 22.06 5.11 -27.67
N LEU A 385 23.16 4.34 -27.69
CA LEU A 385 23.77 3.86 -28.93
C LEU A 385 22.90 2.79 -29.60
N ASP A 386 22.30 1.94 -28.76
CA ASP A 386 21.35 0.89 -29.13
C ASP A 386 20.43 0.68 -27.92
N ALA A 387 19.17 1.08 -28.07
CA ALA A 387 18.18 1.02 -27.00
C ALA A 387 17.78 -0.43 -26.66
N ASP A 388 17.65 -1.30 -27.67
CA ASP A 388 17.29 -2.71 -27.47
C ASP A 388 18.41 -3.48 -26.78
N ALA A 389 19.67 -3.08 -27.00
CA ALA A 389 20.84 -3.66 -26.35
C ALA A 389 21.19 -3.00 -25.01
N GLY A 390 20.48 -1.94 -24.59
CA GLY A 390 20.77 -1.22 -23.35
C GLY A 390 22.14 -0.55 -23.33
N THR A 391 22.66 -0.09 -24.47
CA THR A 391 24.04 0.44 -24.57
C THR A 391 24.10 1.95 -24.65
N CYS A 392 24.99 2.53 -23.85
CA CYS A 392 25.20 3.98 -23.76
C CYS A 392 26.57 4.41 -24.27
N PRO A 393 26.71 5.68 -24.70
CA PRO A 393 28.01 6.27 -24.99
C PRO A 393 28.98 6.21 -23.79
N ASP A 394 30.29 6.19 -24.07
CA ASP A 394 31.33 6.12 -23.04
C ASP A 394 31.14 7.21 -21.96
N GLY A 395 31.18 6.79 -20.70
CA GLY A 395 31.04 7.68 -19.54
C GLY A 395 29.59 8.01 -19.16
N TYR A 396 28.59 7.40 -19.80
CA TYR A 396 27.20 7.41 -19.38
C TYR A 396 26.81 6.03 -18.87
N LEU A 397 26.01 5.98 -17.81
CA LEU A 397 25.44 4.76 -17.27
C LEU A 397 24.11 4.46 -17.93
N SER A 398 23.92 3.18 -18.21
CA SER A 398 22.66 2.59 -18.65
C SER A 398 21.84 2.28 -17.41
N THR A 399 20.64 2.83 -17.33
CA THR A 399 19.70 2.64 -16.23
C THR A 399 18.28 2.47 -16.77
N ASN A 400 17.44 1.73 -16.06
CA ASN A 400 16.01 1.67 -16.33
C ASN A 400 15.26 1.82 -14.99
N THR A 401 14.62 2.97 -14.82
CA THR A 401 14.11 3.43 -13.51
C THR A 401 12.75 4.12 -13.58
N TYR A 402 12.02 3.92 -14.67
CA TYR A 402 10.68 4.46 -14.95
C TYR A 402 10.01 3.54 -16.00
N ASP A 403 8.68 3.46 -16.07
CA ASP A 403 7.96 2.62 -17.06
C ASP A 403 8.20 3.07 -18.53
N GLU A 404 8.88 4.21 -18.74
CA GLU A 404 9.18 4.77 -20.06
C GLU A 404 10.56 4.36 -20.63
N GLY A 405 11.35 3.56 -19.89
CA GLY A 405 12.47 2.79 -20.43
C GLY A 405 13.89 3.35 -20.19
N LEU A 406 14.81 2.90 -21.05
CA LEU A 406 16.27 3.09 -20.91
C LEU A 406 16.68 4.57 -20.85
N LEU A 407 17.49 4.91 -19.86
CA LEU A 407 18.18 6.18 -19.72
C LEU A 407 19.70 6.02 -19.81
N CYS A 408 20.35 6.86 -20.62
CA CYS A 408 21.80 7.01 -20.65
C CYS A 408 22.19 8.32 -19.97
N THR A 409 22.62 8.24 -18.72
CA THR A 409 22.84 9.42 -17.87
C THR A 409 24.21 9.44 -17.22
N ARG A 410 24.71 10.63 -16.91
CA ARG A 410 25.92 10.85 -16.11
C ARG A 410 25.62 11.86 -15.03
N LEU A 411 25.84 11.47 -13.78
CA LEU A 411 25.74 12.38 -12.63
C LEU A 411 26.80 13.48 -12.70
N LYS A 412 26.40 14.73 -12.44
CA LYS A 412 27.29 15.88 -12.35
C LYS A 412 27.95 15.94 -10.97
N SER A 413 29.24 16.27 -10.96
CA SER A 413 30.03 16.35 -9.74
C SER A 413 29.47 17.39 -8.77
N GLY A 414 29.29 17.01 -7.50
CA GLY A 414 28.75 17.88 -6.45
C GLY A 414 27.23 17.85 -6.33
N MET A 415 26.53 17.11 -7.20
CA MET A 415 25.08 16.97 -7.17
C MET A 415 24.61 15.69 -6.48
N GLU A 416 25.51 14.92 -5.86
CA GLU A 416 25.21 13.61 -5.28
C GLU A 416 24.07 13.66 -4.27
N GLN A 417 24.10 14.61 -3.32
CA GLN A 417 23.06 14.71 -2.28
C GLN A 417 21.70 15.09 -2.88
N VAL A 418 21.66 16.10 -3.75
CA VAL A 418 20.40 16.57 -4.36
C VAL A 418 19.82 15.50 -5.28
N ALA A 419 20.64 14.86 -6.11
CA ALA A 419 20.23 13.75 -6.97
C ALA A 419 19.70 12.56 -6.16
N SER A 420 20.31 12.25 -5.00
CA SER A 420 19.86 11.18 -4.12
C SER A 420 18.49 11.41 -3.48
N ARG A 421 17.89 12.60 -3.65
CA ARG A 421 16.58 12.96 -3.11
C ARG A 421 15.58 13.36 -4.18
N LEU A 422 15.99 14.11 -5.21
CA LEU A 422 15.08 14.54 -6.29
C LEU A 422 14.89 13.47 -7.37
N GLU A 423 15.92 12.65 -7.62
CA GLU A 423 15.94 11.60 -8.65
C GLU A 423 16.39 10.28 -8.03
N THR A 424 15.71 9.89 -6.94
CA THR A 424 16.14 8.82 -6.03
C THR A 424 16.34 7.49 -6.74
N ARG A 425 15.39 7.05 -7.57
CA ARG A 425 15.47 5.80 -8.33
C ARG A 425 16.70 5.79 -9.24
N LEU A 426 16.88 6.85 -10.02
CA LEU A 426 17.99 6.99 -10.95
C LEU A 426 19.34 7.02 -10.21
N TYR A 427 19.45 7.79 -9.13
CA TYR A 427 20.66 7.85 -8.33
C TYR A 427 20.97 6.50 -7.68
N ALA A 428 19.96 5.78 -7.17
CA ALA A 428 20.12 4.45 -6.61
C ALA A 428 20.64 3.45 -7.66
N ALA A 429 20.10 3.48 -8.88
CA ALA A 429 20.60 2.67 -10.00
C ALA A 429 22.06 3.01 -10.35
N HIS A 430 22.46 4.29 -10.36
CA HIS A 430 23.87 4.70 -10.53
C HIS A 430 24.78 4.09 -9.46
N MET A 431 24.27 3.91 -8.24
CA MET A 431 25.01 3.30 -7.14
C MET A 431 24.95 1.75 -7.13
N GLY A 432 24.19 1.14 -8.06
CA GLY A 432 24.07 -0.31 -8.21
C GLY A 432 22.98 -0.95 -7.36
N ALA A 433 21.94 -0.20 -6.99
CA ALA A 433 20.73 -0.74 -6.37
C ALA A 433 19.91 -1.58 -7.36
N THR A 434 18.99 -2.39 -6.84
CA THR A 434 17.98 -3.05 -7.68
C THR A 434 16.86 -2.07 -7.99
N THR A 435 16.53 -1.95 -9.28
CA THR A 435 15.42 -1.11 -9.78
C THR A 435 14.52 -1.91 -10.74
N GLU A 436 14.38 -3.21 -10.49
CA GLU A 436 13.64 -4.16 -11.33
C GLU A 436 12.34 -4.60 -10.68
N PHE A 437 12.09 -4.18 -9.45
CA PHE A 437 10.84 -4.49 -8.78
C PHE A 437 9.67 -3.89 -9.55
N ARG A 438 8.51 -4.47 -9.31
CA ARG A 438 7.27 -4.11 -9.96
C ARG A 438 6.17 -4.08 -8.93
N LYS A 439 5.47 -2.94 -8.89
CA LYS A 439 4.30 -2.69 -8.06
C LYS A 439 4.57 -3.09 -6.61
N GLU A 440 5.58 -2.46 -5.98
CA GLU A 440 5.82 -2.66 -4.55
C GLU A 440 4.82 -1.82 -3.77
N GLU A 441 3.86 -2.51 -3.17
CA GLU A 441 2.68 -1.87 -2.61
C GLU A 441 2.81 -1.68 -1.08
N GLY A 442 1.80 -2.05 -0.31
CA GLY A 442 1.75 -1.83 1.12
C GLY A 442 2.78 -2.64 1.92
N LEU A 443 3.16 -2.07 3.06
CA LEU A 443 4.12 -2.63 4.02
C LEU A 443 3.45 -2.86 5.38
N THR A 444 3.84 -3.93 6.09
CA THR A 444 3.46 -4.11 7.49
C THR A 444 4.48 -4.90 8.29
N TYR A 445 4.56 -4.69 9.60
CA TYR A 445 5.53 -5.33 10.48
C TYR A 445 4.90 -6.33 11.45
N ASN A 446 5.49 -7.51 11.51
CA ASN A 446 5.22 -8.54 12.51
C ASN A 446 6.27 -8.48 13.63
N PRO A 447 5.93 -7.89 14.80
CA PRO A 447 6.81 -7.86 15.97
C PRO A 447 7.01 -9.21 16.65
N ASP A 448 6.12 -10.19 16.41
CA ASP A 448 6.18 -11.50 17.06
C ASP A 448 7.34 -12.34 16.50
N ASP A 449 7.64 -12.20 15.20
CA ASP A 449 8.72 -12.94 14.51
C ASP A 449 9.86 -12.05 13.99
N ASN A 450 9.74 -10.73 14.15
CA ASN A 450 10.65 -9.72 13.59
C ASN A 450 10.77 -9.80 12.05
N VAL A 451 9.61 -9.81 11.38
CA VAL A 451 9.48 -9.91 9.93
C VAL A 451 8.74 -8.68 9.40
N LEU A 452 9.29 -8.04 8.37
CA LEU A 452 8.57 -7.04 7.58
C LEU A 452 7.93 -7.73 6.38
N TYR A 453 6.68 -7.42 6.09
CA TYR A 453 5.99 -7.88 4.88
C TYR A 453 5.84 -6.72 3.90
N VAL A 454 6.01 -7.03 2.62
CA VAL A 454 5.72 -6.13 1.50
C VAL A 454 4.86 -6.88 0.50
N ALA A 455 3.82 -6.22 0.00
CA ALA A 455 3.03 -6.76 -1.08
C ALA A 455 3.63 -6.38 -2.43
N MET A 456 3.55 -7.29 -3.39
CA MET A 456 3.88 -7.02 -4.78
C MET A 456 2.69 -7.46 -5.63
N SER A 457 1.99 -6.50 -6.23
CA SER A 457 0.80 -6.76 -7.04
C SER A 457 1.11 -7.72 -8.20
N GLU A 458 2.31 -7.65 -8.77
CA GLU A 458 2.69 -8.48 -9.91
C GLU A 458 4.18 -8.84 -9.91
N LEU A 459 4.49 -10.09 -10.29
CA LEU A 459 5.87 -10.58 -10.39
C LEU A 459 6.24 -10.78 -11.86
N ARG A 460 6.39 -9.69 -12.61
CA ARG A 460 6.66 -9.73 -14.07
C ARG A 460 7.39 -8.48 -14.55
N LYS A 461 7.54 -8.32 -15.87
CA LYS A 461 8.26 -7.20 -16.50
C LYS A 461 9.74 -7.18 -16.08
N GLY A 462 10.20 -6.16 -15.35
CA GLY A 462 11.61 -6.00 -14.98
C GLY A 462 12.14 -7.16 -14.12
N MET A 463 11.26 -7.88 -13.42
CA MET A 463 11.62 -9.02 -12.58
C MET A 463 11.95 -10.31 -13.35
N GLU A 464 11.63 -10.38 -14.65
CA GLU A 464 11.83 -11.57 -15.50
C GLU A 464 13.15 -11.49 -16.27
N ASP A 465 13.86 -12.62 -16.41
CA ASP A 465 15.13 -12.65 -17.14
C ASP A 465 14.94 -12.40 -18.65
N GLY A 466 15.58 -11.35 -19.17
CA GLY A 466 15.54 -11.03 -20.60
C GLY A 466 14.25 -10.36 -21.07
N SER A 467 13.45 -9.82 -20.15
CA SER A 467 12.33 -8.94 -20.45
C SER A 467 12.79 -7.66 -21.14
N SER A 468 11.95 -7.08 -22.01
CA SER A 468 12.24 -5.75 -22.59
C SER A 468 12.28 -4.65 -21.52
N ASN A 469 11.60 -4.86 -20.39
CA ASN A 469 11.63 -3.94 -19.25
C ASN A 469 12.87 -4.13 -18.37
N ASP A 470 13.68 -5.16 -18.60
CA ASP A 470 14.97 -5.36 -17.90
C ASP A 470 16.16 -4.78 -18.70
N VAL A 471 15.90 -4.23 -19.89
CA VAL A 471 16.95 -3.60 -20.70
C VAL A 471 17.42 -2.30 -20.05
N GLY A 472 18.73 -2.18 -19.86
CA GLY A 472 19.35 -1.01 -19.24
C GLY A 472 19.46 -1.05 -17.72
N GLY A 473 18.91 -2.07 -17.06
CA GLY A 473 19.02 -2.28 -15.63
C GLY A 473 20.21 -3.17 -15.25
N PRO A 474 20.44 -3.39 -13.94
CA PRO A 474 21.48 -4.28 -13.47
C PRO A 474 21.16 -5.78 -13.64
N ASN A 475 19.92 -6.14 -14.03
CA ASN A 475 19.41 -7.52 -14.09
C ASN A 475 19.81 -8.29 -12.81
N HIS A 476 19.38 -7.80 -11.65
CA HIS A 476 19.55 -8.47 -10.37
C HIS A 476 18.49 -9.54 -10.14
N ILE A 477 17.26 -9.36 -10.63
CA ILE A 477 16.11 -10.26 -10.47
C ILE A 477 15.90 -11.05 -11.77
N ARG A 478 15.93 -12.38 -11.67
CA ARG A 478 15.69 -13.30 -12.80
C ARG A 478 14.68 -14.35 -12.39
N LEU A 479 13.40 -14.00 -12.33
CA LEU A 479 12.35 -14.98 -12.10
C LEU A 479 12.26 -15.95 -13.30
N ASP A 480 12.03 -17.23 -13.00
CA ASP A 480 11.94 -18.27 -14.04
C ASP A 480 10.67 -18.07 -14.90
N GLU A 481 9.59 -17.60 -14.28
CA GLU A 481 8.28 -17.37 -14.89
C GLU A 481 7.61 -16.16 -14.24
N GLY A 482 6.97 -15.30 -15.04
CA GLY A 482 6.17 -14.20 -14.53
C GLY A 482 4.86 -14.66 -13.87
N ASN A 483 4.43 -13.96 -12.82
CA ASN A 483 3.17 -14.20 -12.13
C ASN A 483 2.31 -12.91 -12.05
N PRO A 484 1.20 -12.82 -12.81
CA PRO A 484 0.32 -11.65 -12.79
C PRO A 484 -0.57 -11.57 -11.53
N CYS A 485 -0.61 -12.59 -10.67
CA CYS A 485 -1.43 -12.60 -9.46
C CYS A 485 -0.68 -12.13 -8.21
N GLY A 486 0.59 -11.76 -8.36
CA GLY A 486 1.39 -11.17 -7.29
C GLY A 486 1.76 -12.09 -6.13
N ALA A 487 2.36 -11.51 -5.10
CA ALA A 487 2.69 -12.18 -3.86
C ALA A 487 2.90 -11.20 -2.71
N VAL A 488 2.69 -11.67 -1.48
CA VAL A 488 3.22 -11.03 -0.27
C VAL A 488 4.57 -11.65 0.05
N TYR A 489 5.61 -10.84 0.14
CA TYR A 489 6.95 -11.23 0.55
C TYR A 489 7.17 -10.96 2.03
N GLY A 490 8.00 -11.80 2.65
CA GLY A 490 8.51 -11.61 4.01
C GLY A 490 10.01 -11.34 3.98
N MET A 491 10.43 -10.41 4.84
CA MET A 491 11.82 -10.00 5.03
C MET A 491 12.18 -10.13 6.51
N ASN A 492 13.10 -11.02 6.84
CA ASN A 492 13.60 -11.14 8.20
C ASN A 492 14.50 -9.96 8.54
N LEU A 493 14.38 -9.42 9.76
CA LEU A 493 15.11 -8.23 10.20
C LEU A 493 16.17 -8.57 11.26
N HIS A 494 17.25 -7.79 11.30
CA HIS A 494 18.24 -7.86 12.37
C HIS A 494 18.94 -6.52 12.64
N GLY A 495 19.63 -6.44 13.78
CA GLY A 495 20.54 -5.34 14.11
C GLY A 495 22.00 -5.66 13.84
N GLY A 496 22.83 -4.62 13.82
CA GLY A 496 24.28 -4.75 13.59
C GLY A 496 24.66 -5.03 12.13
N ALA A 497 23.77 -4.69 11.19
CA ALA A 497 24.02 -4.77 9.76
C ALA A 497 25.08 -3.74 9.32
N VAL A 498 25.68 -3.98 8.16
CA VAL A 498 26.57 -3.06 7.48
C VAL A 498 26.06 -2.82 6.06
N ASP A 499 26.31 -1.63 5.52
CA ASP A 499 26.06 -1.33 4.12
C ASP A 499 27.09 -1.99 3.20
N THR A 500 26.90 -1.88 1.89
CA THR A 500 27.81 -2.44 0.87
C THR A 500 29.25 -1.89 0.93
N ALA A 501 29.47 -0.76 1.62
CA ALA A 501 30.79 -0.19 1.87
C ALA A 501 31.38 -0.62 3.24
N GLY A 502 30.70 -1.50 3.99
CA GLY A 502 31.11 -1.98 5.30
C GLY A 502 30.90 -0.99 6.45
N ARG A 503 30.10 0.08 6.24
CA ARG A 503 29.73 1.03 7.29
C ARG A 503 28.56 0.47 8.09
N SER A 504 28.57 0.65 9.40
CA SER A 504 27.47 0.23 10.27
C SER A 504 26.16 0.94 9.89
N ILE A 505 25.08 0.17 9.82
CA ILE A 505 23.72 0.70 9.72
C ILE A 505 23.15 0.78 11.14
N ASN A 506 22.74 1.97 11.56
CA ASN A 506 22.32 2.22 12.94
C ASN A 506 20.82 1.91 13.14
N SER A 507 20.42 0.67 12.91
CA SER A 507 19.06 0.18 13.16
C SER A 507 19.07 -1.26 13.65
N SER A 508 18.03 -1.64 14.40
CA SER A 508 17.75 -3.04 14.77
C SER A 508 16.80 -3.74 13.79
N TYR A 509 16.32 -2.99 12.79
CA TYR A 509 15.26 -3.38 11.88
C TYR A 509 15.79 -3.38 10.44
N VAL A 510 16.95 -3.98 10.19
CA VAL A 510 17.54 -4.04 8.84
C VAL A 510 17.24 -5.41 8.23
N ALA A 511 16.55 -5.41 7.10
CA ALA A 511 16.21 -6.62 6.36
C ALA A 511 17.47 -7.24 5.75
N TYR A 512 17.58 -8.56 5.80
CA TYR A 512 18.73 -9.29 5.24
C TYR A 512 18.36 -10.37 4.24
N ASP A 513 17.08 -10.71 4.13
CA ASP A 513 16.54 -11.63 3.13
C ASP A 513 15.15 -11.20 2.67
N MET A 514 14.67 -11.81 1.58
CA MET A 514 13.34 -11.60 1.04
C MET A 514 12.85 -12.88 0.33
N HIS A 515 11.61 -13.30 0.62
CA HIS A 515 11.00 -14.51 0.04
C HIS A 515 9.47 -14.44 0.03
N GLY A 516 8.82 -15.10 -0.94
CA GLY A 516 7.36 -15.16 -1.01
C GLY A 516 6.75 -15.95 0.17
N VAL A 517 5.71 -15.39 0.81
CA VAL A 517 4.96 -15.97 1.94
C VAL A 517 3.58 -16.44 1.48
N VAL A 518 2.84 -15.56 0.80
CA VAL A 518 1.54 -15.86 0.18
C VAL A 518 1.64 -15.50 -1.29
N VAL A 519 1.37 -16.44 -2.19
CA VAL A 519 1.58 -16.25 -3.63
C VAL A 519 0.27 -16.47 -4.36
N GLY A 520 -0.17 -15.49 -5.14
CA GLY A 520 -1.35 -15.59 -5.99
C GLY A 520 -1.13 -16.61 -7.11
N THR A 521 -2.20 -17.27 -7.56
CA THR A 521 -2.11 -18.35 -8.55
C THR A 521 -2.97 -18.04 -9.77
N PRO A 522 -2.39 -17.91 -10.98
CA PRO A 522 -3.17 -17.79 -12.20
C PRO A 522 -4.07 -19.00 -12.42
N LYS A 523 -5.31 -18.78 -12.85
CA LYS A 523 -6.28 -19.85 -13.07
C LYS A 523 -7.24 -19.53 -14.20
N ASP A 524 -7.37 -20.48 -15.12
CA ASP A 524 -8.28 -20.35 -16.26
C ASP A 524 -9.70 -20.81 -15.88
N TYR A 525 -10.62 -19.85 -15.84
CA TYR A 525 -12.06 -20.08 -15.61
C TYR A 525 -12.90 -20.02 -16.89
N SER A 526 -12.27 -20.03 -18.08
CA SER A 526 -12.96 -19.96 -19.36
C SER A 526 -14.07 -21.01 -19.48
N GLY A 527 -15.27 -20.55 -19.85
CA GLY A 527 -16.45 -21.42 -19.99
C GLY A 527 -17.18 -21.76 -18.68
N THR A 528 -16.80 -21.14 -17.55
CA THR A 528 -17.51 -21.22 -16.27
C THR A 528 -18.19 -19.91 -15.92
N GLU A 529 -18.97 -19.89 -14.83
CA GLU A 529 -19.59 -18.67 -14.28
C GLU A 529 -18.58 -17.70 -13.62
N LEU A 530 -17.33 -18.13 -13.43
CA LEU A 530 -16.23 -17.34 -12.86
C LEU A 530 -15.30 -16.77 -13.94
N SER A 531 -15.69 -16.78 -15.22
CA SER A 531 -14.82 -16.42 -16.35
C SER A 531 -14.32 -14.97 -16.38
N ALA A 532 -14.83 -14.10 -15.50
CA ALA A 532 -14.33 -12.75 -15.30
C ALA A 532 -13.04 -12.72 -14.45
N ASN A 533 -12.70 -13.82 -13.78
CA ASN A 533 -11.50 -13.94 -12.93
C ASN A 533 -10.38 -14.66 -13.69
N THR A 534 -9.15 -14.21 -13.50
CA THR A 534 -7.93 -14.79 -14.09
C THR A 534 -6.92 -15.28 -13.05
N CYS A 535 -7.13 -14.94 -11.78
CA CYS A 535 -6.48 -15.53 -10.62
C CYS A 535 -7.44 -16.47 -9.87
N ASP A 536 -6.89 -17.40 -9.09
CA ASP A 536 -7.70 -18.34 -8.31
C ASP A 536 -8.54 -17.59 -7.28
N VAL A 537 -9.86 -17.66 -7.42
CA VAL A 537 -10.79 -16.96 -6.53
C VAL A 537 -10.65 -17.38 -5.07
N ASP A 538 -10.06 -18.55 -4.78
CA ASP A 538 -9.78 -19.02 -3.41
C ASP A 538 -8.37 -18.67 -2.91
N GLY A 539 -7.62 -17.83 -3.64
CA GLY A 539 -6.32 -17.27 -3.28
C GLY A 539 -6.28 -15.76 -3.51
N ILE A 540 -5.13 -15.14 -3.22
CA ILE A 540 -4.93 -13.70 -3.46
C ILE A 540 -4.74 -13.38 -4.95
N ALA A 541 -5.08 -12.17 -5.35
CA ALA A 541 -4.76 -11.59 -6.66
C ALA A 541 -4.36 -10.12 -6.49
N SER A 542 -3.23 -9.73 -7.08
CA SER A 542 -2.63 -8.39 -6.94
C SER A 542 -2.73 -7.84 -5.52
N PRO A 543 -2.06 -8.48 -4.54
CA PRO A 543 -2.08 -7.97 -3.19
C PRO A 543 -1.49 -6.57 -3.19
N ASP A 544 -2.20 -5.66 -2.54
CA ASP A 544 -1.82 -4.27 -2.41
C ASP A 544 -1.53 -3.99 -0.93
N ASN A 545 -2.47 -3.47 -0.16
CA ASN A 545 -2.12 -2.99 1.16
C ASN A 545 -2.20 -4.07 2.26
N LEU A 546 -1.30 -3.97 3.24
CA LEU A 546 -1.11 -4.97 4.30
C LEU A 546 -1.28 -4.39 5.70
N THR A 547 -1.84 -5.18 6.62
CA THR A 547 -1.76 -4.87 8.05
C THR A 547 -1.64 -6.12 8.90
N TYR A 548 -0.82 -6.06 9.95
CA TYR A 548 -0.60 -7.17 10.85
C TYR A 548 -1.21 -6.89 12.23
N LEU A 549 -1.90 -7.88 12.78
CA LEU A 549 -2.38 -7.85 14.16
C LEU A 549 -1.50 -8.75 15.05
N PRO A 550 -0.67 -8.15 15.93
CA PRO A 550 0.11 -8.89 16.92
C PRO A 550 -0.77 -9.74 17.84
N LYS A 551 -0.16 -10.68 18.57
CA LYS A 551 -0.84 -11.63 19.50
C LYS A 551 -1.72 -12.67 18.78
N TYR A 552 -2.49 -12.27 17.78
CA TYR A 552 -3.35 -13.16 16.99
C TYR A 552 -2.66 -13.67 15.72
N ARG A 553 -1.53 -13.07 15.34
CA ARG A 553 -0.68 -13.49 14.22
C ARG A 553 -1.45 -13.54 12.88
N SER A 554 -2.38 -12.58 12.71
CA SER A 554 -3.19 -12.41 11.51
C SER A 554 -2.58 -11.32 10.64
N LEU A 555 -2.16 -11.71 9.43
CA LEU A 555 -1.79 -10.80 8.36
C LEU A 555 -3.03 -10.55 7.49
N VAL A 556 -3.51 -9.31 7.45
CA VAL A 556 -4.59 -8.89 6.56
C VAL A 556 -3.98 -8.39 5.26
N ILE A 557 -4.61 -8.77 4.15
CA ILE A 557 -4.16 -8.49 2.78
C ILE A 557 -5.37 -7.92 2.02
N GLY A 558 -5.27 -6.66 1.57
CA GLY A 558 -6.18 -6.06 0.60
C GLY A 558 -5.73 -6.39 -0.83
N GLU A 559 -6.69 -6.39 -1.74
CA GLU A 559 -6.46 -6.50 -3.18
C GLU A 559 -6.80 -5.16 -3.86
N ASP A 560 -6.00 -4.84 -4.88
CA ASP A 560 -6.33 -3.92 -5.97
C ASP A 560 -6.10 -4.68 -7.29
N THR A 561 -7.18 -5.18 -7.89
CA THR A 561 -7.05 -6.13 -8.99
C THR A 561 -8.16 -6.14 -10.03
N SER A 562 -7.74 -6.05 -11.29
CA SER A 562 -8.58 -6.48 -12.42
C SER A 562 -8.59 -8.00 -12.65
N ALA A 563 -7.91 -8.81 -11.83
CA ALA A 563 -7.82 -10.26 -11.99
C ALA A 563 -8.86 -11.05 -11.18
N HIS A 564 -9.48 -10.42 -10.18
CA HIS A 564 -10.77 -10.80 -9.62
C HIS A 564 -11.84 -9.81 -10.11
N GLN A 565 -13.09 -10.25 -10.23
CA GLN A 565 -14.18 -9.33 -10.64
C GLN A 565 -14.63 -8.39 -9.50
N ASN A 566 -14.44 -8.84 -8.27
CA ASN A 566 -14.66 -8.07 -7.06
C ASN A 566 -13.45 -8.32 -6.19
N ASP A 567 -12.92 -7.28 -5.57
CA ASP A 567 -11.73 -7.37 -4.77
C ASP A 567 -12.02 -7.90 -3.39
N TYR A 568 -11.04 -8.60 -2.84
CA TYR A 568 -11.16 -9.29 -1.58
C TYR A 568 -10.23 -8.71 -0.54
N VAL A 569 -10.70 -8.70 0.72
CA VAL A 569 -9.81 -8.60 1.87
C VAL A 569 -9.67 -9.98 2.49
N TRP A 570 -8.44 -10.40 2.71
CA TRP A 570 -8.09 -11.68 3.31
C TRP A 570 -7.52 -11.51 4.71
N SER A 571 -7.80 -12.46 5.60
CA SER A 571 -7.03 -12.68 6.84
C SER A 571 -6.24 -13.98 6.68
N TYR A 572 -4.92 -13.87 6.76
CA TYR A 572 -3.96 -14.96 6.70
C TYR A 572 -3.39 -15.25 8.10
N ASP A 573 -3.71 -16.41 8.64
CA ASP A 573 -3.18 -16.88 9.92
C ASP A 573 -1.78 -17.47 9.73
N LEU A 574 -0.75 -16.85 10.30
CA LEU A 574 0.64 -17.30 10.15
C LEU A 574 0.94 -18.64 10.83
N ASN A 575 0.14 -19.07 11.82
CA ASN A 575 0.31 -20.35 12.48
C ASN A 575 -0.26 -21.49 11.64
N THR A 576 -1.51 -21.35 11.19
CA THR A 576 -2.24 -22.39 10.48
C THR A 576 -2.05 -22.33 8.96
N ARG A 577 -1.59 -21.18 8.45
CA ARG A 577 -1.50 -20.83 7.01
C ARG A 577 -2.86 -20.81 6.32
N MET A 578 -3.92 -20.63 7.08
CA MET A 578 -5.27 -20.53 6.54
C MET A 578 -5.50 -19.11 6.02
N LEU A 579 -5.94 -19.01 4.76
CA LEU A 579 -6.37 -17.78 4.12
C LEU A 579 -7.89 -17.70 4.16
N THR A 580 -8.45 -16.67 4.82
CA THR A 580 -9.90 -16.51 5.03
C THR A 580 -10.37 -15.23 4.36
N ARG A 581 -11.37 -15.31 3.48
CA ARG A 581 -11.98 -14.12 2.85
C ARG A 581 -12.87 -13.42 3.87
N ILE A 582 -12.49 -12.21 4.28
CA ILE A 582 -13.17 -11.44 5.33
C ILE A 582 -13.95 -10.24 4.80
N ALA A 583 -13.64 -9.74 3.60
CA ALA A 583 -14.47 -8.75 2.91
C ALA A 583 -14.47 -8.93 1.38
N THR A 584 -15.48 -8.39 0.72
CA THR A 584 -15.54 -8.22 -0.75
C THR A 584 -16.09 -6.85 -1.12
N THR A 585 -15.58 -6.23 -2.17
CA THR A 585 -16.04 -4.93 -2.69
C THR A 585 -17.19 -5.06 -3.68
N PRO A 586 -17.88 -3.95 -4.01
CA PRO A 586 -18.71 -3.85 -5.21
C PRO A 586 -17.89 -4.05 -6.50
N TYR A 587 -18.57 -4.12 -7.65
CA TYR A 587 -17.94 -4.23 -8.95
C TYR A 587 -16.90 -3.15 -9.18
N GLY A 588 -15.75 -3.50 -9.78
CA GLY A 588 -14.73 -2.56 -10.23
C GLY A 588 -14.25 -1.56 -9.18
N ALA A 589 -14.42 -1.90 -7.89
CA ALA A 589 -13.86 -1.20 -6.76
C ALA A 589 -12.69 -2.02 -6.24
N GLU A 590 -11.64 -1.34 -5.81
CA GLU A 590 -10.54 -1.95 -5.09
C GLU A 590 -10.74 -1.83 -3.56
N THR A 591 -9.88 -2.51 -2.80
CA THR A 591 -9.78 -2.33 -1.35
C THR A 591 -8.52 -1.56 -1.01
N THR A 592 -8.65 -0.36 -0.46
CA THR A 592 -7.46 0.43 -0.10
C THR A 592 -7.19 0.44 1.39
N SER A 593 -5.89 0.31 1.69
CA SER A 593 -5.28 0.52 3.00
C SER A 593 -6.01 -0.06 4.21
N PRO A 594 -6.33 -1.38 4.25
CA PRO A 594 -6.85 -1.98 5.46
C PRO A 594 -5.84 -1.82 6.59
N PHE A 595 -6.25 -1.22 7.71
CA PHE A 595 -5.33 -0.92 8.81
C PHE A 595 -5.94 -1.23 10.19
N TRP A 596 -5.18 -1.95 11.04
CA TRP A 596 -5.61 -2.25 12.39
C TRP A 596 -5.43 -1.06 13.34
N HIS A 597 -6.53 -0.67 13.98
CA HIS A 597 -6.54 0.14 15.19
C HIS A 597 -6.93 -0.75 16.37
N ALA A 598 -5.95 -1.33 17.06
CA ALA A 598 -6.18 -2.39 18.04
C ALA A 598 -7.01 -1.95 19.26
N ASN A 599 -6.90 -0.68 19.66
CA ASN A 599 -7.61 -0.15 20.82
C ASN A 599 -7.82 1.36 20.72
N ILE A 600 -9.02 1.77 20.31
CA ILE A 600 -9.51 3.14 20.38
C ILE A 600 -10.72 3.15 21.31
N GLY A 601 -10.59 3.80 22.47
CA GLY A 601 -11.67 3.89 23.46
C GLY A 601 -12.17 2.54 24.00
N GLY A 602 -11.36 1.48 23.96
CA GLY A 602 -11.71 0.13 24.41
C GLY A 602 -12.23 -0.81 23.31
N TYR A 603 -12.17 -0.40 22.05
CA TYR A 603 -12.62 -1.18 20.89
C TYR A 603 -11.53 -1.27 19.83
N GLY A 604 -11.50 -2.39 19.11
CA GLY A 604 -10.65 -2.57 17.94
C GLY A 604 -11.41 -2.25 16.64
N TYR A 605 -10.69 -1.80 15.62
CA TYR A 605 -11.21 -1.51 14.29
C TYR A 605 -10.23 -1.97 13.21
N LEU A 606 -10.76 -2.51 12.12
CA LEU A 606 -10.00 -2.67 10.88
C LEU A 606 -10.58 -1.66 9.89
N THR A 607 -9.88 -0.55 9.63
CA THR A 607 -10.34 0.40 8.60
C THR A 607 -10.33 -0.30 7.25
N LEU A 608 -11.25 0.09 6.39
CA LEU A 608 -11.36 -0.40 5.02
C LEU A 608 -12.04 0.66 4.17
N VAL A 609 -11.39 1.02 3.08
CA VAL A 609 -11.98 1.88 2.06
C VAL A 609 -12.31 1.04 0.85
N THR A 610 -13.51 1.26 0.27
CA THR A 610 -13.83 0.74 -1.05
C THR A 610 -13.74 1.90 -2.03
N GLN A 611 -12.60 1.96 -2.72
CA GLN A 611 -12.25 3.00 -3.66
C GLN A 611 -13.06 2.85 -4.95
N HIS A 612 -13.26 4.00 -5.62
CA HIS A 612 -13.82 4.15 -6.97
C HIS A 612 -14.79 3.07 -7.51
N PRO A 613 -15.88 2.67 -6.82
CA PRO A 613 -16.71 1.57 -7.30
C PRO A 613 -17.18 1.74 -8.75
N TYR A 614 -17.11 0.65 -9.50
CA TYR A 614 -17.34 0.56 -10.93
C TYR A 614 -16.33 1.38 -11.75
N GLY A 615 -15.11 1.61 -11.23
CA GLY A 615 -14.07 2.46 -11.79
C GLY A 615 -13.09 1.69 -12.66
N GLU A 616 -12.54 0.58 -12.15
CA GLU A 616 -11.58 -0.24 -12.90
C GLU A 616 -12.24 -1.10 -13.99
N SER A 617 -13.45 -1.58 -13.69
CA SER A 617 -14.19 -2.51 -14.53
C SER A 617 -15.69 -2.41 -14.27
N ASP A 618 -16.48 -3.07 -15.13
CA ASP A 618 -17.94 -3.19 -14.96
C ASP A 618 -18.66 -1.82 -14.80
N GLU A 619 -18.12 -0.75 -15.40
CA GLU A 619 -18.70 0.61 -15.39
C GLU A 619 -20.19 0.65 -15.79
N ASP A 620 -20.56 -0.21 -16.75
CA ASP A 620 -21.92 -0.33 -17.28
C ASP A 620 -22.90 -0.98 -16.29
N GLN A 621 -22.39 -1.53 -15.19
CA GLN A 621 -23.19 -2.09 -14.12
C GLN A 621 -23.72 -1.01 -13.17
N ALA A 622 -23.09 0.16 -13.04
CA ALA A 622 -23.58 1.22 -12.16
C ALA A 622 -25.02 1.64 -12.53
N GLN A 623 -25.91 1.71 -11.54
CA GLN A 623 -27.33 2.07 -11.73
C GLN A 623 -27.61 3.54 -11.46
N SER A 624 -26.74 4.20 -10.71
CA SER A 624 -26.82 5.61 -10.37
C SER A 624 -25.41 6.21 -10.18
N PRO A 625 -25.25 7.56 -10.24
CA PRO A 625 -24.00 8.19 -9.87
C PRO A 625 -23.56 7.88 -8.43
N ASP A 626 -24.51 7.76 -7.50
CA ASP A 626 -24.26 7.43 -6.09
C ASP A 626 -23.61 6.04 -5.94
N ASP A 627 -23.79 5.13 -6.91
CA ASP A 627 -23.15 3.82 -6.90
C ASP A 627 -21.63 3.92 -7.06
N LYS A 628 -21.12 5.04 -7.61
CA LYS A 628 -19.69 5.29 -7.84
C LYS A 628 -19.03 6.07 -6.70
N GLU A 629 -19.77 6.38 -5.64
CA GLU A 629 -19.18 7.03 -4.47
C GLU A 629 -18.25 6.05 -3.75
N SER A 630 -17.04 6.48 -3.42
CA SER A 630 -16.14 5.68 -2.60
C SER A 630 -16.60 5.70 -1.14
N HIS A 631 -16.40 4.59 -0.43
CA HIS A 631 -16.84 4.44 0.95
C HIS A 631 -15.67 4.32 1.89
N VAL A 632 -15.57 5.24 2.84
CA VAL A 632 -14.61 5.18 3.95
C VAL A 632 -15.30 4.57 5.15
N GLY A 633 -14.77 3.46 5.66
CA GLY A 633 -15.41 2.73 6.75
C GLY A 633 -14.46 1.84 7.53
N TYR A 634 -15.05 0.90 8.27
CA TYR A 634 -14.32 -0.10 9.03
C TYR A 634 -15.11 -1.41 9.15
N ILE A 635 -14.38 -2.52 9.30
CA ILE A 635 -14.92 -3.78 9.82
C ILE A 635 -14.78 -3.74 11.36
N GLY A 636 -15.81 -4.13 12.08
CA GLY A 636 -15.84 -4.14 13.55
C GLY A 636 -17.22 -3.78 14.09
N PRO A 637 -17.32 -3.11 15.25
CA PRO A 637 -16.24 -2.92 16.23
C PRO A 637 -15.85 -4.25 16.88
N PHE A 638 -14.55 -4.46 17.08
CA PHE A 638 -14.01 -5.59 17.84
C PHE A 638 -13.91 -5.23 19.34
N PRO A 639 -13.86 -6.21 20.26
CA PRO A 639 -13.26 -5.94 21.58
C PRO A 639 -11.83 -5.40 21.41
N ALA A 640 -11.27 -4.74 22.42
CA ALA A 640 -9.86 -4.33 22.39
C ALA A 640 -8.93 -5.52 22.07
N LEU A 641 -7.96 -5.30 21.19
CA LEU A 641 -7.12 -6.33 20.57
C LEU A 641 -5.63 -6.26 21.00
N ASP A 642 -5.25 -5.33 21.88
CA ASP A 642 -3.87 -5.09 22.32
C ASP A 642 -3.42 -5.90 23.56
#